data_AF-A0A968YU95-F1
#
_entry.id   AF-A0A968YU95-F1
#
_cell.length_a   1.000
_cell.length_b   1.000
_cell.length_c   1.000
_cell.angle_alpha   90.00
_cell.angle_beta   90.00
_cell.angle_gamma   90.00
#
_symmetry.space_group_name_H-M   'P 1'
#
loop_
_entity.id
_entity.type
_entity.pdbx_description
1 polymer ?
#
loop_
_entity_poly.entity_id
_entity_poly.type
_entity_poly.pdbx_seq_one_letter_code
_entity_poly.pdbx_strand_id
1 'polypeptide(L)'
;MQDITTRSDIDDRLVALSLAFQIYVDNGRGHSHRAALKKAVLGVPELEEALTRLLKPPSMSEEEKRWRRYDSDRERKRKQKEKKQIENRQRWNEWLRENTSVLRDTSIAAKGSVWQATDYLRRELKHKDGGSSKNWQDLTSEFGQDVAEAYRDGCIGYWREYRPKIRSENVKDPNSIPIGLMVGLSGLGIEADYVSNWPKNLSVDEVTLACRYAMNELNSFPDWFPKLYATFPDIVESAILAEIEWEFAHYDGNDPCHYILSRVAWHLDTFNPKIATKVLCFLEKYQPKHDSTVQGALEIVLASSDFNQLIFSEIAKSNVNNATISQSRLVLWLAAWMGVESHDAFNTLILVLKEIDDPDRATDFSMQFIVALLGDGFSQSKSKHQDYVRPEILFPLINLIHTYIRDSEDIKRIGGGVYSPTLRDEAQSARNRLSQLLINIPGKATHQALMELAQNHPDERSRAWYVSEAKQRAELDAEFDSWQPEDIKHFAKEAEKKPHNHRELFDLTVSRLLDLKAELENGDASNAELLRLTNDETMHRIYIGGWLRERSLGRYSVPQEEELADAKRPDIRIHGFGLDGPVPIELKVACSWSGNKLVERLNNQLFGQYLRDIRSNCGIFLLVYIGQQESWEEPQTRRRIDFDSLILLLKEEVKRIITQDEKAEAIEIVGIDLTRRTAKRSSN
;
A
#
# COMPACT_ATOMS: atom_id res chain seq x y z
N MET A 1 -37.86 -58.30 -5.85
CA MET A 1 -39.23 -58.64 -6.32
C MET A 1 -40.28 -58.06 -5.39
N GLN A 2 -40.20 -58.31 -4.08
CA GLN A 2 -41.16 -57.80 -3.10
C GLN A 2 -41.30 -56.27 -3.15
N ASP A 3 -40.18 -55.53 -3.20
CA ASP A 3 -40.20 -54.06 -3.31
C ASP A 3 -40.86 -53.52 -4.58
N ILE A 4 -40.85 -54.27 -5.69
CA ILE A 4 -41.54 -53.89 -6.94
C ILE A 4 -43.06 -53.92 -6.74
N THR A 5 -43.55 -54.73 -5.79
CA THR A 5 -44.98 -54.92 -5.52
C THR A 5 -45.50 -54.16 -4.30
N THR A 6 -44.67 -53.87 -3.31
CA THR A 6 -45.12 -53.37 -1.99
C THR A 6 -44.81 -51.91 -1.70
N ARG A 7 -43.93 -51.26 -2.49
CA ARG A 7 -43.63 -49.83 -2.35
C ARG A 7 -44.85 -48.98 -2.75
N SER A 8 -45.08 -47.87 -2.04
CA SER A 8 -46.25 -47.01 -2.25
C SER A 8 -46.12 -46.07 -3.45
N ASP A 9 -44.90 -45.65 -3.79
CA ASP A 9 -44.62 -44.75 -4.92
C ASP A 9 -44.24 -45.55 -6.18
N ILE A 10 -44.69 -45.11 -7.35
CA ILE A 10 -44.41 -45.73 -8.64
C ILE A 10 -42.95 -45.57 -9.05
N ASP A 11 -42.31 -44.46 -8.71
CA ASP A 11 -40.91 -44.19 -9.07
C ASP A 11 -39.97 -45.12 -8.29
N ASP A 12 -40.25 -45.34 -6.99
CA ASP A 12 -39.54 -46.32 -6.16
C ASP A 12 -39.68 -47.75 -6.72
N ARG A 13 -40.85 -48.10 -7.24
CA ARG A 13 -41.10 -49.41 -7.88
C ARG A 13 -40.35 -49.55 -9.20
N LEU A 14 -40.22 -48.48 -9.98
CA LEU A 14 -39.44 -48.44 -11.22
C LEU A 14 -37.93 -48.58 -10.97
N VAL A 15 -37.42 -47.96 -9.90
CA VAL A 15 -36.02 -48.13 -9.45
C VAL A 15 -35.78 -49.57 -8.99
N ALA A 16 -36.67 -50.12 -8.16
CA ALA A 16 -36.60 -51.51 -7.71
C ALA A 16 -36.67 -52.51 -8.88
N LEU A 17 -37.47 -52.21 -9.91
CA LEU A 17 -37.57 -52.99 -11.14
C LEU A 17 -36.27 -52.96 -11.95
N SER A 18 -35.66 -51.78 -12.10
CA SER A 18 -34.40 -51.60 -12.84
C SER A 18 -33.25 -52.37 -12.17
N LEU A 19 -33.14 -52.30 -10.84
CA LEU A 19 -32.15 -53.07 -10.08
C LEU A 19 -32.40 -54.58 -10.17
N ALA A 20 -33.66 -55.02 -10.01
CA ALA A 20 -34.00 -56.44 -10.14
C ALA A 20 -33.76 -56.97 -11.56
N PHE A 21 -33.92 -56.13 -12.58
CA PHE A 21 -33.59 -56.47 -13.96
C PHE A 21 -32.09 -56.60 -14.18
N GLN A 22 -31.27 -55.70 -13.61
CA GLN A 22 -29.81 -55.81 -13.65
C GLN A 22 -29.33 -57.11 -13.00
N ILE A 23 -29.86 -57.46 -11.82
CA ILE A 23 -29.56 -58.72 -11.13
C ILE A 23 -29.98 -59.94 -11.99
N TYR A 24 -31.09 -59.86 -12.70
CA TYR A 24 -31.50 -60.89 -13.65
C TYR A 24 -30.51 -61.05 -14.82
N VAL A 25 -29.97 -59.94 -15.34
CA VAL A 25 -28.95 -59.95 -16.41
C VAL A 25 -27.64 -60.56 -15.92
N ASP A 26 -27.18 -60.14 -14.74
CA ASP A 26 -25.90 -60.58 -14.16
C ASP A 26 -25.93 -62.07 -13.74
N ASN A 27 -27.10 -62.58 -13.35
CA ASN A 27 -27.32 -64.00 -13.04
C ASN A 27 -27.67 -64.87 -14.27
N GLY A 28 -27.18 -64.49 -15.46
CA GLY A 28 -27.26 -65.33 -16.66
C GLY A 28 -28.65 -65.46 -17.29
N ARG A 29 -29.59 -64.56 -16.96
CA ARG A 29 -30.90 -64.44 -17.61
C ARG A 29 -31.80 -65.69 -17.50
N GLY A 30 -31.78 -66.34 -16.34
CA GLY A 30 -32.59 -67.54 -16.08
C GLY A 30 -34.10 -67.37 -16.27
N HIS A 31 -34.77 -68.41 -16.78
CA HIS A 31 -36.20 -68.37 -17.12
C HIS A 31 -37.11 -68.11 -15.92
N SER A 32 -36.79 -68.68 -14.75
CA SER A 32 -37.52 -68.50 -13.49
C SER A 32 -37.50 -67.04 -13.02
N HIS A 33 -36.35 -66.36 -13.08
CA HIS A 33 -36.21 -64.96 -12.71
C HIS A 33 -36.96 -64.03 -13.67
N ARG A 34 -36.96 -64.33 -14.97
CA ARG A 34 -37.76 -63.59 -15.96
C ARG A 34 -39.26 -63.72 -15.70
N ALA A 35 -39.72 -64.92 -15.36
CA ALA A 35 -41.12 -65.15 -15.00
C ALA A 35 -41.49 -64.40 -13.71
N ALA A 36 -40.60 -64.38 -12.72
CA ALA A 36 -40.79 -63.63 -11.48
C ALA A 36 -40.85 -62.11 -11.72
N LEU A 37 -40.00 -61.55 -12.59
CA LEU A 37 -40.06 -60.13 -12.98
C LEU A 37 -41.39 -59.78 -13.65
N LYS A 38 -41.83 -60.60 -14.62
CA LYS A 38 -43.13 -60.41 -15.29
C LYS A 38 -44.30 -60.47 -14.32
N LYS A 39 -44.25 -61.38 -13.35
CA LYS A 39 -45.29 -61.51 -12.33
C LYS A 39 -45.30 -60.31 -11.38
N ALA A 40 -44.13 -59.76 -11.04
CA ALA A 40 -44.00 -58.63 -10.11
C ALA A 40 -44.51 -57.30 -10.69
N VAL A 41 -44.49 -57.14 -12.01
CA VAL A 41 -44.99 -55.92 -12.68
C VAL A 41 -46.45 -56.03 -13.15
N LEU A 42 -47.04 -57.22 -13.08
CA LEU A 42 -48.35 -57.53 -13.67
C LEU A 42 -49.46 -56.63 -13.08
N GLY A 43 -50.26 -56.00 -13.95
CA GLY A 43 -51.40 -55.16 -13.57
C GLY A 43 -51.06 -53.69 -13.30
N VAL A 44 -49.81 -53.27 -13.52
CA VAL A 44 -49.39 -51.86 -13.43
C VAL A 44 -48.76 -51.43 -14.78
N PRO A 45 -49.49 -50.65 -15.60
CA PRO A 45 -49.07 -50.34 -16.98
C PRO A 45 -47.66 -49.74 -17.09
N GLU A 46 -47.28 -48.83 -16.19
CA GLU A 46 -45.98 -48.16 -16.20
C GLU A 46 -44.82 -49.13 -15.96
N LEU A 47 -45.00 -50.11 -15.05
CA LEU A 47 -43.99 -51.11 -14.73
C LEU A 47 -43.91 -52.21 -15.81
N GLU A 48 -45.05 -52.57 -16.42
CA GLU A 48 -45.08 -53.51 -17.54
C GLU A 48 -44.38 -52.93 -18.78
N GLU A 49 -44.62 -51.65 -19.07
CA GLU A 49 -43.95 -50.95 -20.17
C GLU A 49 -42.45 -50.81 -19.91
N ALA A 50 -42.06 -50.43 -18.69
CA ALA A 50 -40.65 -50.33 -18.29
C ALA A 50 -39.91 -51.68 -18.41
N LEU A 51 -40.50 -52.78 -17.91
CA LEU A 51 -39.90 -54.12 -18.05
C LEU A 51 -39.83 -54.54 -19.52
N THR A 52 -40.81 -54.17 -20.34
CA THR A 52 -40.82 -54.47 -21.77
C THR A 52 -39.69 -53.74 -22.50
N ARG A 53 -39.47 -52.45 -22.21
CA ARG A 53 -38.34 -51.67 -22.75
C ARG A 53 -37.00 -52.25 -22.32
N LEU A 54 -36.88 -52.73 -21.07
CA LEU A 54 -35.65 -53.39 -20.59
C LEU A 54 -35.40 -54.76 -21.25
N LEU A 55 -36.45 -55.57 -21.46
CA LEU A 55 -36.35 -56.88 -22.12
C LEU A 55 -36.14 -56.78 -23.64
N LYS A 56 -36.62 -55.71 -24.26
CA LYS A 56 -36.51 -55.40 -25.69
C LYS A 56 -36.04 -53.96 -25.84
N PRO A 57 -34.76 -53.68 -25.54
CA PRO A 57 -34.23 -52.34 -25.73
C PRO A 57 -34.38 -51.95 -27.21
N PRO A 58 -34.73 -50.69 -27.52
CA PRO A 58 -34.78 -50.22 -28.89
C PRO A 58 -33.42 -50.45 -29.57
N SER A 59 -33.42 -50.72 -30.87
CA SER A 59 -32.18 -50.87 -31.63
C SER A 59 -31.35 -49.59 -31.46
N MET A 60 -30.10 -49.72 -31.01
CA MET A 60 -29.20 -48.57 -30.85
C MET A 60 -29.25 -47.68 -32.09
N SER A 61 -29.33 -46.37 -31.87
CA SER A 61 -29.39 -45.41 -32.97
C SER A 61 -28.12 -45.51 -33.83
N GLU A 62 -28.19 -45.08 -35.10
CA GLU A 62 -26.98 -45.03 -35.94
C GLU A 62 -25.91 -44.11 -35.36
N GLU A 63 -26.29 -43.09 -34.58
CA GLU A 63 -25.35 -42.23 -33.85
C GLU A 63 -24.63 -42.96 -32.72
N GLU A 64 -25.34 -43.76 -31.92
CA GLU A 64 -24.74 -44.56 -30.84
C GLU A 64 -23.78 -45.63 -31.38
N LYS A 65 -24.11 -46.26 -32.52
CA LYS A 65 -23.21 -47.20 -33.21
C LYS A 65 -21.97 -46.52 -33.76
N ARG A 66 -22.09 -45.31 -34.33
CA ARG A 66 -20.95 -44.51 -34.80
C ARG A 66 -20.03 -44.12 -33.65
N TRP A 67 -20.59 -43.65 -32.53
CA TRP A 67 -19.84 -43.29 -31.33
C TRP A 67 -19.05 -44.47 -30.75
N ARG A 68 -19.65 -45.66 -30.65
CA ARG A 68 -18.92 -46.85 -30.17
C ARG A 68 -17.79 -47.30 -31.10
N ARG A 69 -17.97 -47.24 -32.42
CA ARG A 69 -16.88 -47.55 -33.37
C ARG A 69 -15.75 -46.54 -33.25
N TYR A 70 -16.09 -45.26 -33.16
CA TYR A 70 -15.12 -44.18 -32.96
C TYR A 70 -14.32 -44.37 -31.67
N ASP A 71 -14.99 -44.72 -30.56
CA ASP A 71 -14.34 -44.93 -29.27
C ASP A 71 -13.43 -46.18 -29.28
N SER A 72 -13.90 -47.29 -29.85
CA SER A 72 -13.08 -48.51 -30.03
C SER A 72 -11.85 -48.26 -30.92
N ASP A 73 -11.98 -47.47 -31.99
CA ASP A 73 -10.85 -47.11 -32.85
C ASP A 73 -9.87 -46.17 -32.13
N ARG A 74 -10.37 -45.24 -31.31
CA ARG A 74 -9.55 -44.39 -30.44
C ARG A 74 -8.79 -45.22 -29.43
N GLU A 75 -9.43 -46.16 -28.74
CA GLU A 75 -8.78 -47.06 -27.79
C GLU A 75 -7.71 -47.91 -28.47
N ARG A 76 -8.00 -48.48 -29.64
CA ARG A 76 -7.01 -49.27 -30.41
C ARG A 76 -5.81 -48.42 -30.81
N LYS A 77 -6.05 -47.21 -31.34
CA LYS A 77 -4.99 -46.26 -31.69
C LYS A 77 -4.18 -45.84 -30.46
N ARG A 78 -4.84 -45.65 -29.30
CA ARG A 78 -4.17 -45.33 -28.03
C ARG A 78 -3.25 -46.47 -27.59
N LYS A 79 -3.75 -47.70 -27.51
CA LYS A 79 -2.95 -48.89 -27.16
C LYS A 79 -1.77 -49.12 -28.11
N GLN A 80 -1.97 -48.90 -29.43
CA GLN A 80 -0.88 -48.99 -30.41
C GLN A 80 0.16 -47.89 -30.25
N LYS A 81 -0.25 -46.65 -29.96
CA LYS A 81 0.66 -45.54 -29.67
C LYS A 81 1.45 -45.79 -28.40
N GLU A 82 0.80 -46.27 -27.33
CA GLU A 82 1.44 -46.62 -26.06
C GLU A 82 2.49 -47.71 -26.25
N LYS A 83 2.16 -48.80 -26.97
CA LYS A 83 3.12 -49.87 -27.26
C LYS A 83 4.35 -49.35 -28.03
N LYS A 84 4.13 -48.56 -29.09
CA LYS A 84 5.23 -47.95 -29.86
C LYS A 84 6.07 -46.97 -29.03
N GLN A 85 5.44 -46.22 -28.13
CA GLN A 85 6.15 -45.32 -27.21
C GLN A 85 7.03 -46.10 -26.25
N ILE A 86 6.55 -47.22 -25.69
CA ILE A 86 7.35 -48.10 -24.81
C ILE A 86 8.54 -48.68 -25.58
N GLU A 87 8.32 -49.23 -26.77
CA GLU A 87 9.40 -49.79 -27.61
C GLU A 87 10.45 -48.73 -27.99
N ASN A 88 10.00 -47.55 -28.41
CA ASN A 88 10.91 -46.44 -28.71
C ASN A 88 11.69 -45.97 -27.48
N ARG A 89 11.03 -45.90 -26.32
CA ARG A 89 11.64 -45.49 -25.04
C ARG A 89 12.71 -46.49 -24.59
N GLN A 90 12.48 -47.79 -24.75
CA GLN A 90 13.50 -48.82 -24.50
C GLN A 90 14.70 -48.68 -25.45
N ARG A 91 14.44 -48.50 -26.74
CA ARG A 91 15.51 -48.30 -27.73
C ARG A 91 16.36 -47.06 -27.47
N TRP A 92 15.72 -45.96 -27.07
CA TRP A 92 16.44 -44.75 -26.66
C TRP A 92 17.27 -44.97 -25.40
N ASN A 93 16.73 -45.68 -24.40
CA ASN A 93 17.48 -46.05 -23.20
C ASN A 93 18.76 -46.82 -23.51
N GLU A 94 18.69 -47.85 -24.36
CA GLU A 94 19.86 -48.62 -24.79
C GLU A 94 20.87 -47.75 -25.54
N TRP A 95 20.39 -47.01 -26.55
CA TRP A 95 21.27 -46.17 -27.38
C TRP A 95 21.98 -45.08 -26.57
N LEU A 96 21.30 -44.43 -25.61
CA LEU A 96 21.89 -43.37 -24.80
C LEU A 96 22.98 -43.90 -23.85
N ARG A 97 22.82 -45.11 -23.32
CA ARG A 97 23.83 -45.76 -22.47
C ARG A 97 25.10 -46.09 -23.24
N GLU A 98 24.98 -46.44 -24.52
CA GLU A 98 26.14 -46.73 -25.39
C GLU A 98 26.80 -45.46 -25.96
N ASN A 99 26.09 -44.34 -26.03
CA ASN A 99 26.50 -43.12 -26.73
C ASN A 99 26.56 -41.88 -25.82
N THR A 100 26.96 -42.04 -24.56
CA THR A 100 27.01 -40.94 -23.57
C THR A 100 27.93 -39.79 -23.97
N SER A 101 28.93 -40.04 -24.82
CA SER A 101 29.86 -39.00 -25.31
C SER A 101 29.14 -37.94 -26.14
N VAL A 102 28.09 -38.31 -26.90
CA VAL A 102 27.28 -37.38 -27.71
C VAL A 102 26.58 -36.34 -26.83
N LEU A 103 26.18 -36.71 -25.61
CA LEU A 103 25.54 -35.79 -24.67
C LEU A 103 26.51 -34.72 -24.16
N ARG A 104 27.81 -35.02 -24.09
CA ARG A 104 28.86 -34.08 -23.67
C ARG A 104 29.42 -33.24 -24.81
N ASP A 105 29.07 -33.55 -26.06
CA ASP A 105 29.56 -32.82 -27.23
C ASP A 105 28.79 -31.51 -27.45
N THR A 106 29.48 -30.39 -27.22
CA THR A 106 28.95 -29.03 -27.37
C THR A 106 29.35 -28.37 -28.69
N SER A 107 30.02 -29.07 -29.61
CA SER A 107 30.59 -28.51 -30.84
C SER A 107 29.56 -27.85 -31.78
N ILE A 108 28.28 -28.22 -31.66
CA ILE A 108 27.16 -27.68 -32.44
C ILE A 108 26.44 -26.51 -31.74
N ALA A 109 26.77 -26.22 -30.48
CA ALA A 109 26.07 -25.25 -29.65
C ALA A 109 26.18 -23.82 -30.18
N ALA A 110 27.33 -23.42 -30.72
CA ALA A 110 27.54 -22.09 -31.29
C ALA A 110 26.55 -21.75 -32.43
N LYS A 111 26.02 -22.76 -33.13
CA LYS A 111 25.00 -22.62 -34.18
C LYS A 111 23.57 -22.60 -33.64
N GLY A 112 23.39 -22.72 -32.31
CA GLY A 112 22.09 -22.91 -31.65
C GLY A 112 21.44 -24.27 -31.91
N SER A 113 22.21 -25.23 -32.46
CA SER A 113 21.73 -26.58 -32.75
C SER A 113 21.88 -27.47 -31.52
N VAL A 114 20.95 -28.39 -31.33
CA VAL A 114 20.91 -29.31 -30.18
C VAL A 114 20.85 -30.74 -30.67
N TRP A 115 21.65 -31.63 -30.09
CA TRP A 115 21.61 -33.04 -30.41
C TRP A 115 20.24 -33.63 -30.09
N GLN A 116 19.76 -34.54 -30.94
CA GLN A 116 18.46 -35.20 -30.72
C GLN A 116 18.41 -35.92 -29.37
N ALA A 117 19.54 -36.49 -28.94
CA ALA A 117 19.73 -37.12 -27.64
C ALA A 117 19.46 -36.15 -26.48
N THR A 118 20.06 -34.96 -26.52
CA THR A 118 19.89 -33.91 -25.50
C THR A 118 18.46 -33.39 -25.48
N ASP A 119 17.86 -33.14 -26.65
CA ASP A 119 16.48 -32.65 -26.72
C ASP A 119 15.46 -33.73 -26.32
N TYR A 120 15.75 -35.01 -26.56
CA TYR A 120 14.94 -36.13 -26.08
C TYR A 120 14.90 -36.18 -24.55
N LEU A 121 16.07 -36.17 -23.88
CA LEU A 121 16.15 -36.18 -22.41
C LEU A 121 15.50 -34.93 -21.79
N ARG A 122 15.70 -33.76 -22.39
CA ARG A 122 15.02 -32.52 -21.97
C ARG A 122 13.49 -32.64 -22.04
N ARG A 123 12.95 -33.29 -23.07
CA ARG A 123 11.49 -33.51 -23.21
C ARG A 123 10.97 -34.47 -22.13
N GLU A 124 11.72 -35.53 -21.82
CA GLU A 124 11.36 -36.46 -20.73
C GLU A 124 11.32 -35.74 -19.36
N LEU A 125 12.27 -34.83 -19.10
CA LEU A 125 12.25 -33.99 -17.89
C LEU A 125 11.08 -32.98 -17.89
N LYS A 126 10.79 -32.34 -19.03
CA LYS A 126 9.67 -31.39 -19.15
C LYS A 126 8.31 -32.03 -18.84
N HIS A 127 8.13 -33.31 -19.18
CA HIS A 127 6.91 -34.06 -18.87
C HIS A 127 6.71 -34.31 -17.36
N LYS A 128 7.77 -34.18 -16.56
CA LYS A 128 7.72 -34.32 -15.10
C LYS A 128 7.51 -32.97 -14.38
N ASP A 129 8.14 -31.88 -14.84
CA ASP A 129 8.25 -30.63 -14.06
C ASP A 129 7.83 -29.31 -14.75
N GLY A 130 7.41 -29.29 -16.02
CA GLY A 130 7.23 -28.01 -16.75
C GLY A 130 8.56 -27.45 -17.28
N GLY A 131 8.55 -26.24 -17.88
CA GLY A 131 9.68 -25.70 -18.66
C GLY A 131 11.02 -25.56 -17.90
N SER A 132 12.14 -25.84 -18.61
CA SER A 132 13.55 -25.89 -18.13
C SER A 132 13.75 -26.59 -16.77
N SER A 133 13.76 -27.92 -16.78
CA SER A 133 14.02 -28.72 -15.57
C SER A 133 15.53 -28.81 -15.32
N LYS A 134 15.94 -28.30 -14.16
CA LYS A 134 17.29 -28.43 -13.60
C LYS A 134 17.51 -29.75 -12.85
N ASN A 135 16.48 -30.57 -12.71
CA ASN A 135 16.47 -31.83 -11.95
C ASN A 135 17.03 -32.99 -12.78
N TRP A 136 18.28 -32.88 -13.22
CA TRP A 136 18.94 -33.91 -14.04
C TRP A 136 18.98 -35.28 -13.35
N GLN A 137 18.95 -35.31 -12.02
CA GLN A 137 18.92 -36.53 -11.21
C GLN A 137 17.68 -37.40 -11.49
N ASP A 138 16.57 -36.83 -11.97
CA ASP A 138 15.35 -37.57 -12.29
C ASP A 138 15.51 -38.51 -13.48
N LEU A 139 16.55 -38.30 -14.30
CA LEU A 139 16.95 -39.20 -15.38
C LEU A 139 17.57 -40.50 -14.86
N THR A 140 18.13 -40.50 -13.64
CA THR A 140 18.87 -41.63 -13.07
C THR A 140 18.03 -42.89 -12.98
N SER A 141 16.77 -42.74 -12.53
CA SER A 141 15.85 -43.87 -12.29
C SER A 141 15.59 -44.71 -13.54
N GLU A 142 15.65 -44.09 -14.72
CA GLU A 142 15.31 -44.73 -15.98
C GLU A 142 16.53 -44.94 -16.89
N PHE A 143 17.27 -43.86 -17.14
CA PHE A 143 18.38 -43.85 -18.09
C PHE A 143 19.70 -44.30 -17.46
N GLY A 144 19.81 -44.25 -16.12
CA GLY A 144 21.00 -44.57 -15.36
C GLY A 144 21.87 -43.35 -15.04
N GLN A 145 22.76 -43.50 -14.06
CA GLN A 145 23.61 -42.41 -13.54
C GLN A 145 24.49 -41.80 -14.63
N ASP A 146 25.18 -42.63 -15.43
CA ASP A 146 26.13 -42.16 -16.43
C ASP A 146 25.48 -41.26 -17.51
N VAL A 147 24.25 -41.59 -17.91
CA VAL A 147 23.48 -40.80 -18.88
C VAL A 147 23.01 -39.48 -18.25
N ALA A 148 22.56 -39.53 -16.99
CA ALA A 148 22.12 -38.35 -16.25
C ALA A 148 23.28 -37.36 -16.04
N GLU A 149 24.46 -37.85 -15.65
CA GLU A 149 25.67 -37.03 -15.51
C GLU A 149 26.17 -36.51 -16.87
N ALA A 150 26.12 -37.33 -17.93
CA ALA A 150 26.49 -36.86 -19.27
C ALA A 150 25.58 -35.75 -19.77
N TYR A 151 24.27 -35.83 -19.49
CA TYR A 151 23.32 -34.77 -19.78
C TYR A 151 23.61 -33.50 -18.97
N ARG A 152 23.86 -33.64 -17.66
CA ARG A 152 24.27 -32.54 -16.76
C ARG A 152 25.49 -31.81 -17.32
N ASP A 153 26.59 -32.54 -17.54
CA ASP A 153 27.86 -31.99 -18.02
C ASP A 153 27.69 -31.32 -19.39
N GLY A 154 26.92 -31.96 -20.28
CA GLY A 154 26.59 -31.44 -21.60
C GLY A 154 25.84 -30.11 -21.55
N CYS A 155 24.80 -30.01 -20.72
CA CYS A 155 24.04 -28.77 -20.52
C CYS A 155 24.92 -27.65 -19.91
N ILE A 156 25.77 -27.97 -18.93
CA ILE A 156 26.72 -27.04 -18.31
C ILE A 156 27.74 -26.51 -19.35
N GLY A 157 28.25 -27.38 -20.22
CA GLY A 157 29.13 -26.97 -21.31
C GLY A 157 28.39 -26.16 -22.38
N TYR A 158 27.16 -26.55 -22.71
CA TYR A 158 26.38 -25.95 -23.78
C TYR A 158 26.12 -24.46 -23.58
N TRP A 159 25.79 -24.04 -22.34
CA TRP A 159 25.42 -22.64 -22.11
C TRP A 159 26.57 -21.66 -22.33
N ARG A 160 27.83 -22.11 -22.15
CA ARG A 160 29.04 -21.32 -22.41
C ARG A 160 29.33 -21.11 -23.89
N GLU A 161 28.95 -22.08 -24.72
CA GLU A 161 29.20 -22.07 -26.17
C GLU A 161 28.06 -21.41 -26.97
N TYR A 162 26.83 -21.47 -26.47
CA TYR A 162 25.68 -20.86 -27.14
C TYR A 162 25.43 -19.43 -26.65
N ARG A 163 25.34 -18.48 -27.59
CA ARG A 163 25.04 -17.06 -27.33
C ARG A 163 23.61 -16.71 -27.79
N PRO A 164 22.59 -16.73 -26.91
CA PRO A 164 21.21 -16.39 -27.30
C PRO A 164 21.11 -14.92 -27.72
N LYS A 165 20.33 -14.56 -28.74
CA LYS A 165 20.14 -13.14 -29.08
C LYS A 165 19.19 -12.48 -28.08
N ILE A 166 19.41 -11.21 -27.76
CA ILE A 166 18.52 -10.38 -26.94
C ILE A 166 17.73 -9.42 -27.85
N ARG A 167 16.63 -8.82 -27.36
CA ARG A 167 15.71 -8.07 -28.22
C ARG A 167 16.39 -6.89 -28.93
N SER A 168 17.34 -6.22 -28.27
CA SER A 168 18.12 -5.14 -28.87
C SER A 168 18.97 -5.55 -30.09
N GLU A 169 19.18 -6.85 -30.31
CA GLU A 169 19.93 -7.39 -31.45
C GLU A 169 19.04 -7.75 -32.66
N ASN A 170 17.87 -7.10 -32.81
CA ASN A 170 16.94 -7.24 -33.93
C ASN A 170 16.48 -8.70 -34.15
N VAL A 171 15.93 -9.33 -33.11
CA VAL A 171 15.40 -10.69 -33.18
C VAL A 171 14.20 -10.75 -34.13
N LYS A 172 14.28 -11.59 -35.18
CA LYS A 172 13.24 -11.72 -36.22
C LYS A 172 11.91 -12.25 -35.70
N ASP A 173 11.95 -13.15 -34.71
CA ASP A 173 10.77 -13.75 -34.10
C ASP A 173 10.95 -13.76 -32.57
N PRO A 174 10.56 -12.68 -31.88
CA PRO A 174 10.79 -12.51 -30.44
C PRO A 174 9.93 -13.43 -29.58
N ASN A 175 8.89 -14.07 -30.16
CA ASN A 175 7.99 -14.97 -29.45
C ASN A 175 8.37 -16.45 -29.63
N SER A 176 9.31 -16.74 -30.53
CA SER A 176 9.87 -18.08 -30.69
C SER A 176 10.94 -18.36 -29.64
N ILE A 177 10.94 -19.60 -29.14
CA ILE A 177 11.81 -20.04 -28.05
C ILE A 177 12.78 -21.07 -28.62
N PRO A 178 14.03 -20.68 -28.92
CA PRO A 178 15.00 -21.60 -29.48
C PRO A 178 15.27 -22.77 -28.53
N ILE A 179 15.40 -23.99 -29.05
CA ILE A 179 15.73 -25.16 -28.22
C ILE A 179 17.07 -24.96 -27.51
N GLY A 180 18.05 -24.36 -28.18
CA GLY A 180 19.35 -24.01 -27.59
C GLY A 180 19.23 -23.10 -26.36
N LEU A 181 18.28 -22.16 -26.35
CA LEU A 181 18.02 -21.31 -25.18
C LEU A 181 17.53 -22.15 -23.99
N MET A 182 16.59 -23.07 -24.22
CA MET A 182 16.08 -23.96 -23.17
C MET A 182 17.19 -24.87 -22.60
N VAL A 183 18.07 -25.40 -23.46
CA VAL A 183 19.22 -26.22 -23.02
C VAL A 183 20.20 -25.39 -22.20
N GLY A 184 20.52 -24.17 -22.64
CA GLY A 184 21.44 -23.29 -21.91
C GLY A 184 20.87 -22.81 -20.57
N LEU A 185 19.58 -22.45 -20.51
CA LEU A 185 18.90 -22.12 -19.25
C LEU A 185 18.90 -23.30 -18.27
N SER A 186 18.69 -24.52 -18.77
CA SER A 186 18.78 -25.74 -17.95
C SER A 186 20.21 -25.94 -17.43
N GLY A 187 21.22 -25.75 -18.29
CA GLY A 187 22.63 -25.81 -17.91
C GLY A 187 23.02 -24.82 -16.81
N LEU A 188 22.60 -23.56 -16.93
CA LEU A 188 22.82 -22.53 -15.92
C LEU A 188 22.12 -22.88 -14.59
N GLY A 189 20.86 -23.30 -14.63
CA GLY A 189 20.12 -23.70 -13.44
C GLY A 189 20.74 -24.91 -12.74
N ILE A 190 21.18 -25.91 -13.50
CA ILE A 190 21.91 -27.07 -13.00
C ILE A 190 23.20 -26.63 -12.31
N GLU A 191 24.01 -25.80 -12.97
CA GLU A 191 25.31 -25.39 -12.44
C GLU A 191 25.16 -24.55 -11.16
N ALA A 192 24.19 -23.64 -11.14
CA ALA A 192 23.91 -22.78 -10.00
C ALA A 192 23.47 -23.55 -8.74
N ASP A 193 22.83 -24.71 -8.91
CA ASP A 193 22.44 -25.60 -7.81
C ASP A 193 23.55 -26.61 -7.45
N TYR A 194 24.29 -27.10 -8.43
CA TYR A 194 25.32 -28.12 -8.25
C TYR A 194 26.63 -27.55 -7.70
N VAL A 195 27.01 -26.33 -8.11
CA VAL A 195 28.29 -25.71 -7.75
C VAL A 195 28.11 -24.75 -6.57
N SER A 196 28.80 -25.03 -5.47
CA SER A 196 28.80 -24.14 -4.29
C SER A 196 29.40 -22.77 -4.63
N ASN A 197 28.74 -21.69 -4.20
CA ASN A 197 29.12 -20.31 -4.52
C ASN A 197 29.30 -20.04 -6.03
N TRP A 198 28.52 -20.72 -6.87
CA TRP A 198 28.59 -20.69 -8.33
C TRP A 198 28.94 -19.33 -8.95
N PRO A 199 28.29 -18.19 -8.59
CA PRO A 199 28.60 -16.91 -9.21
C PRO A 199 30.09 -16.53 -9.12
N LYS A 200 30.76 -16.85 -8.00
CA LYS A 200 32.18 -16.51 -7.80
C LYS A 200 33.14 -17.25 -8.73
N ASN A 201 32.67 -18.32 -9.39
CA ASN A 201 33.47 -19.12 -10.30
C ASN A 201 33.32 -18.66 -11.77
N LEU A 202 32.52 -17.63 -12.02
CA LEU A 202 32.28 -17.10 -13.37
C LEU A 202 33.26 -15.97 -13.71
N SER A 203 33.71 -15.96 -14.95
CA SER A 203 34.37 -14.81 -15.57
C SER A 203 33.36 -13.70 -15.91
N VAL A 204 33.84 -12.49 -16.17
CA VAL A 204 33.01 -11.33 -16.58
C VAL A 204 32.22 -11.62 -17.86
N ASP A 205 32.83 -12.33 -18.82
CA ASP A 205 32.17 -12.71 -20.07
C ASP A 205 31.06 -13.73 -19.84
N GLU A 206 31.28 -14.70 -18.95
CA GLU A 206 30.28 -15.68 -18.54
C GLU A 206 29.11 -15.04 -17.78
N VAL A 207 29.38 -14.06 -16.91
CA VAL A 207 28.33 -13.28 -16.22
C VAL A 207 27.49 -12.51 -17.25
N THR A 208 28.14 -11.86 -18.20
CA THR A 208 27.45 -11.13 -19.29
C THR A 208 26.61 -12.07 -20.15
N LEU A 209 27.12 -13.26 -20.43
CA LEU A 209 26.39 -14.30 -21.15
C LEU A 209 25.19 -14.81 -20.34
N ALA A 210 25.35 -15.05 -19.03
CA ALA A 210 24.28 -15.45 -18.13
C ALA A 210 23.16 -14.40 -18.07
N CYS A 211 23.49 -13.11 -18.03
CA CYS A 211 22.48 -12.03 -18.13
C CYS A 211 21.62 -12.16 -19.39
N ARG A 212 22.24 -12.49 -20.53
CA ARG A 212 21.53 -12.66 -21.81
C ARG A 212 20.59 -13.86 -21.80
N TYR A 213 20.93 -14.92 -21.08
CA TYR A 213 20.01 -16.02 -20.81
C TYR A 213 18.84 -15.59 -19.92
N ALA A 214 19.10 -14.90 -18.80
CA ALA A 214 18.06 -14.44 -17.88
C ALA A 214 17.03 -13.53 -18.56
N MET A 215 17.49 -12.64 -19.46
CA MET A 215 16.62 -11.76 -20.24
C MET A 215 15.68 -12.52 -21.19
N ASN A 216 16.08 -13.71 -21.64
CA ASN A 216 15.31 -14.54 -22.57
C ASN A 216 14.45 -15.61 -21.88
N GLU A 217 14.43 -15.70 -20.54
CA GLU A 217 13.48 -16.56 -19.82
C GLU A 217 12.03 -16.13 -20.14
N LEU A 218 11.05 -17.03 -20.12
CA LEU A 218 9.70 -16.81 -20.64
C LEU A 218 8.77 -16.04 -19.70
N ASN A 219 8.86 -16.32 -18.41
CA ASN A 219 7.95 -15.83 -17.38
C ASN A 219 8.60 -14.71 -16.56
N SER A 220 9.68 -15.01 -15.84
CA SER A 220 10.31 -14.15 -14.84
C SER A 220 11.84 -14.30 -14.85
N PHE A 221 12.55 -13.56 -14.01
CA PHE A 221 13.96 -13.87 -13.83
C PHE A 221 14.14 -15.29 -13.27
N PRO A 222 15.16 -16.05 -13.74
CA PRO A 222 15.50 -17.34 -13.16
C PRO A 222 15.81 -17.24 -11.66
N ASP A 223 15.58 -18.32 -10.92
CA ASP A 223 15.82 -18.41 -9.48
C ASP A 223 17.28 -18.21 -9.07
N TRP A 224 18.24 -18.49 -9.96
CA TRP A 224 19.66 -18.22 -9.76
C TRP A 224 20.04 -16.76 -10.01
N PHE A 225 19.21 -15.96 -10.68
CA PHE A 225 19.52 -14.59 -11.06
C PHE A 225 19.78 -13.65 -9.87
N PRO A 226 19.02 -13.70 -8.75
CA PRO A 226 19.34 -12.92 -7.56
C PRO A 226 20.74 -13.22 -6.98
N LYS A 227 21.20 -14.48 -7.03
CA LYS A 227 22.55 -14.85 -6.56
C LYS A 227 23.64 -14.24 -7.46
N LEU A 228 23.40 -14.22 -8.77
CA LEU A 228 24.29 -13.57 -9.74
C LEU A 228 24.35 -12.06 -9.48
N TYR A 229 23.19 -11.43 -9.28
CA TYR A 229 23.08 -10.00 -9.00
C TYR A 229 23.79 -9.60 -7.71
N ALA A 230 23.60 -10.36 -6.63
CA ALA A 230 24.27 -10.11 -5.35
C ALA A 230 25.81 -10.17 -5.45
N THR A 231 26.36 -10.90 -6.44
CA THR A 231 27.81 -11.05 -6.63
C THR A 231 28.37 -10.03 -7.63
N PHE A 232 27.63 -9.71 -8.70
CA PHE A 232 28.06 -8.79 -9.77
C PHE A 232 27.00 -7.72 -10.06
N PRO A 233 26.69 -6.84 -9.10
CA PRO A 233 25.59 -5.89 -9.25
C PRO A 233 25.80 -4.95 -10.44
N ASP A 234 27.00 -4.41 -10.62
CA ASP A 234 27.29 -3.42 -11.67
C ASP A 234 27.13 -4.00 -13.09
N ILE A 235 27.59 -5.24 -13.32
CA ILE A 235 27.50 -5.90 -14.64
C ILE A 235 26.03 -6.19 -14.97
N VAL A 236 25.29 -6.74 -14.00
CA VAL A 236 23.88 -7.10 -14.18
C VAL A 236 23.01 -5.85 -14.36
N GLU A 237 23.23 -4.79 -13.56
CA GLU A 237 22.55 -3.51 -13.71
C GLU A 237 22.83 -2.89 -15.07
N SER A 238 24.08 -2.86 -15.51
CA SER A 238 24.44 -2.33 -16.83
C SER A 238 23.73 -3.10 -17.96
N ALA A 239 23.62 -4.43 -17.83
CA ALA A 239 22.95 -5.25 -18.82
C ALA A 239 21.42 -4.99 -18.85
N ILE A 240 20.78 -4.91 -17.68
CA ILE A 240 19.36 -4.58 -17.55
C ILE A 240 19.06 -3.19 -18.10
N LEU A 241 19.83 -2.18 -17.69
CA LEU A 241 19.63 -0.80 -18.09
C LEU A 241 19.81 -0.61 -19.60
N ALA A 242 20.71 -1.36 -20.24
CA ALA A 242 20.87 -1.32 -21.69
C ALA A 242 19.61 -1.81 -22.43
N GLU A 243 18.98 -2.90 -21.96
CA GLU A 243 17.74 -3.39 -22.58
C GLU A 243 16.53 -2.49 -22.26
N ILE A 244 16.49 -1.87 -21.06
CA ILE A 244 15.48 -0.87 -20.72
C ILE A 244 15.64 0.37 -21.62
N GLU A 245 16.86 0.90 -21.78
CA GLU A 245 17.11 2.05 -22.67
C GLU A 245 16.70 1.71 -24.12
N TRP A 246 16.99 0.49 -24.58
CA TRP A 246 16.53 0.03 -25.88
C TRP A 246 15.00 0.01 -25.99
N GLU A 247 14.29 -0.50 -24.98
CA GLU A 247 12.83 -0.52 -24.94
C GLU A 247 12.24 0.91 -25.01
N PHE A 248 12.88 1.88 -24.36
CA PHE A 248 12.49 3.29 -24.44
C PHE A 248 12.76 3.93 -25.81
N ALA A 249 13.95 3.68 -26.36
CA ALA A 249 14.48 4.45 -27.47
C ALA A 249 14.15 3.86 -28.86
N HIS A 250 13.96 2.54 -28.95
CA HIS A 250 13.94 1.84 -30.24
C HIS A 250 12.76 0.88 -30.42
N TYR A 251 12.05 0.50 -29.36
CA TYR A 251 10.91 -0.41 -29.52
C TYR A 251 9.71 0.30 -30.15
N ASP A 252 9.33 -0.15 -31.35
CA ASP A 252 8.29 0.44 -32.18
C ASP A 252 7.14 -0.52 -32.52
N GLY A 253 7.08 -1.68 -31.84
CA GLY A 253 6.07 -2.72 -32.04
C GLY A 253 4.62 -2.22 -31.90
N ASN A 254 3.67 -2.98 -32.43
CA ASN A 254 2.23 -2.63 -32.34
C ASN A 254 1.65 -2.91 -30.96
N ASP A 255 2.12 -3.96 -30.31
CA ASP A 255 1.73 -4.34 -28.95
C ASP A 255 2.76 -3.83 -27.93
N PRO A 256 2.41 -3.72 -26.64
CA PRO A 256 3.38 -3.47 -25.57
C PRO A 256 4.52 -4.49 -25.53
N CYS A 257 5.73 -4.04 -25.19
CA CYS A 257 6.92 -4.89 -25.22
C CYS A 257 6.90 -6.02 -24.16
N HIS A 258 6.42 -5.71 -22.95
CA HIS A 258 6.38 -6.61 -21.78
C HIS A 258 7.68 -7.39 -21.57
N TYR A 259 8.81 -6.67 -21.59
CA TYR A 259 10.14 -7.26 -21.58
C TYR A 259 10.86 -7.01 -20.23
N ILE A 260 12.04 -6.38 -20.24
CA ILE A 260 12.87 -6.23 -19.04
C ILE A 260 12.28 -5.21 -18.08
N LEU A 261 11.74 -4.10 -18.58
CA LEU A 261 11.18 -3.05 -17.74
C LEU A 261 10.06 -3.61 -16.83
N SER A 262 9.11 -4.34 -17.41
CA SER A 262 8.00 -4.95 -16.66
C SER A 262 8.47 -5.98 -15.64
N ARG A 263 9.55 -6.73 -15.92
CA ARG A 263 10.10 -7.71 -14.97
C ARG A 263 10.77 -7.02 -13.79
N VAL A 264 11.50 -5.92 -14.05
CA VAL A 264 12.10 -5.12 -12.99
C VAL A 264 11.02 -4.48 -12.12
N ALA A 265 9.96 -3.93 -12.71
CA ALA A 265 8.80 -3.39 -11.98
C ALA A 265 8.08 -4.45 -11.12
N TRP A 266 8.07 -5.71 -11.55
CA TRP A 266 7.50 -6.80 -10.75
C TRP A 266 8.40 -7.22 -9.57
N HIS A 267 9.72 -7.13 -9.73
CA HIS A 267 10.74 -7.59 -8.77
C HIS A 267 11.52 -6.44 -8.11
N LEU A 268 10.86 -5.31 -7.81
CA LEU A 268 11.49 -4.09 -7.28
C LEU A 268 12.38 -4.32 -6.05
N ASP A 269 11.94 -5.19 -5.14
CA ASP A 269 12.68 -5.51 -3.89
C ASP A 269 14.02 -6.21 -4.13
N THR A 270 14.26 -6.73 -5.35
CA THR A 270 15.49 -7.45 -5.71
C THR A 270 16.61 -6.50 -6.13
N PHE A 271 16.29 -5.32 -6.65
CA PHE A 271 17.25 -4.45 -7.33
C PHE A 271 17.68 -3.25 -6.49
N ASN A 272 18.85 -2.70 -6.81
CA ASN A 272 19.39 -1.51 -6.19
C ASN A 272 18.48 -0.30 -6.47
N PRO A 273 18.11 0.49 -5.45
CA PRO A 273 17.34 1.72 -5.60
C PRO A 273 17.86 2.69 -6.68
N LYS A 274 19.17 2.66 -6.98
CA LYS A 274 19.82 3.48 -8.02
C LYS A 274 19.28 3.26 -9.43
N ILE A 275 18.65 2.11 -9.71
CA ILE A 275 17.99 1.88 -11.00
C ILE A 275 16.93 2.96 -11.27
N ALA A 276 16.21 3.41 -10.23
CA ALA A 276 15.21 4.46 -10.34
C ALA A 276 15.79 5.77 -10.92
N THR A 277 16.96 6.19 -10.47
CA THR A 277 17.64 7.39 -10.99
C THR A 277 17.92 7.26 -12.50
N LYS A 278 18.36 6.08 -12.96
CA LYS A 278 18.64 5.85 -14.39
C LYS A 278 17.37 5.77 -15.24
N VAL A 279 16.33 5.11 -14.73
CA VAL A 279 15.02 5.05 -15.38
C VAL A 279 14.38 6.45 -15.49
N LEU A 280 14.56 7.31 -14.48
CA LEU A 280 14.13 8.70 -14.54
C LEU A 280 14.84 9.47 -15.66
N CYS A 281 16.16 9.30 -15.83
CA CYS A 281 16.88 9.88 -16.97
C CYS A 281 16.35 9.39 -18.32
N PHE A 282 15.89 8.14 -18.41
CA PHE A 282 15.28 7.63 -19.64
C PHE A 282 13.90 8.25 -19.91
N LEU A 283 13.09 8.48 -18.88
CA LEU A 283 11.81 9.20 -18.98
C LEU A 283 11.99 10.66 -19.41
N GLU A 284 13.11 11.30 -19.02
CA GLU A 284 13.46 12.65 -19.46
C GLU A 284 13.89 12.68 -20.93
N LYS A 285 14.74 11.72 -21.32
CA LYS A 285 15.42 11.69 -22.62
C LYS A 285 14.55 11.18 -23.76
N TYR A 286 13.63 10.25 -23.47
CA TYR A 286 12.89 9.51 -24.49
C TYR A 286 11.38 9.64 -24.31
N GLN A 287 10.65 9.55 -25.43
CA GLN A 287 9.20 9.47 -25.46
C GLN A 287 8.80 8.10 -26.01
N PRO A 288 8.68 7.06 -25.17
CA PRO A 288 8.37 5.72 -25.63
C PRO A 288 6.98 5.69 -26.26
N LYS A 289 6.81 4.85 -27.29
CA LYS A 289 5.54 4.72 -28.05
C LYS A 289 4.37 4.25 -27.17
N HIS A 290 4.63 3.35 -26.22
CA HIS A 290 3.60 2.67 -25.44
C HIS A 290 3.46 3.25 -24.04
N ASP A 291 2.21 3.44 -23.59
CA ASP A 291 1.92 3.98 -22.26
C ASP A 291 2.28 3.00 -21.14
N SER A 292 2.25 1.70 -21.39
CA SER A 292 2.71 0.67 -20.44
C SER A 292 4.20 0.77 -20.12
N THR A 293 5.02 1.28 -21.05
CA THR A 293 6.43 1.56 -20.80
C THR A 293 6.58 2.75 -19.85
N VAL A 294 5.79 3.81 -20.04
CA VAL A 294 5.77 4.94 -19.10
C VAL A 294 5.28 4.49 -17.73
N GLN A 295 4.18 3.74 -17.69
CA GLN A 295 3.63 3.19 -16.45
C GLN A 295 4.69 2.37 -15.69
N GLY A 296 5.26 1.34 -16.32
CA GLY A 296 6.29 0.48 -15.71
C GLY A 296 7.50 1.25 -15.17
N ALA A 297 7.90 2.32 -15.87
CA ALA A 297 8.98 3.19 -15.44
C ALA A 297 8.61 4.04 -14.22
N LEU A 298 7.40 4.61 -14.20
CA LEU A 298 6.89 5.34 -13.05
C LEU A 298 6.80 4.45 -11.81
N GLU A 299 6.41 3.17 -11.93
CA GLU A 299 6.38 2.24 -10.79
C GLU A 299 7.78 2.03 -10.20
N ILE A 300 8.79 1.87 -11.07
CA ILE A 300 10.19 1.72 -10.64
C ILE A 300 10.69 2.98 -9.93
N VAL A 301 10.40 4.15 -10.50
CA VAL A 301 10.84 5.43 -9.91
C VAL A 301 10.15 5.65 -8.56
N LEU A 302 8.83 5.56 -8.50
CA LEU A 302 8.02 5.87 -7.31
C LEU A 302 8.18 4.85 -6.18
N ALA A 303 8.62 3.61 -6.47
CA ALA A 303 8.95 2.63 -5.43
C ALA A 303 10.31 2.90 -4.73
N SER A 304 11.11 3.83 -5.27
CA SER A 304 12.42 4.20 -4.73
C SER A 304 12.37 5.56 -4.03
N SER A 305 13.19 5.74 -2.99
CA SER A 305 13.46 7.07 -2.43
C SER A 305 14.76 7.68 -3.01
N ASP A 306 15.44 6.96 -3.90
CA ASP A 306 16.74 7.30 -4.47
C ASP A 306 16.60 7.87 -5.90
N PHE A 307 15.94 9.02 -5.98
CA PHE A 307 15.89 9.88 -7.17
C PHE A 307 15.69 11.34 -6.77
N ASN A 308 15.98 12.27 -7.69
CA ASN A 308 15.78 13.70 -7.44
C ASN A 308 14.31 14.08 -7.70
N GLN A 309 13.57 14.37 -6.62
CA GLN A 309 12.15 14.75 -6.69
C GLN A 309 11.91 16.05 -7.47
N LEU A 310 12.83 17.02 -7.43
CA LEU A 310 12.70 18.26 -8.21
C LEU A 310 12.77 17.99 -9.70
N ILE A 311 13.75 17.19 -10.13
CA ILE A 311 13.88 16.77 -11.54
C ILE A 311 12.64 15.97 -11.97
N PHE A 312 12.15 15.08 -11.12
CA PHE A 312 10.91 14.35 -11.38
C PHE A 312 9.71 15.29 -11.60
N SER A 313 9.50 16.26 -10.69
CA SER A 313 8.44 17.26 -10.82
C SER A 313 8.57 18.07 -12.12
N GLU A 314 9.78 18.47 -12.52
CA GLU A 314 10.02 19.18 -13.78
C GLU A 314 9.65 18.34 -15.01
N ILE A 315 10.04 17.06 -15.03
CA ILE A 315 9.68 16.12 -16.10
C ILE A 315 8.17 15.93 -16.15
N ALA A 316 7.52 15.72 -15.00
CA ALA A 316 6.08 15.55 -14.94
C ALA A 316 5.34 16.81 -15.43
N LYS A 317 5.74 18.00 -14.95
CA LYS A 317 5.23 19.31 -15.41
C LYS A 317 5.38 19.46 -16.93
N SER A 318 6.52 19.10 -17.50
CA SER A 318 6.75 19.18 -18.94
C SER A 318 5.83 18.25 -19.74
N ASN A 319 5.66 17.00 -19.28
CA ASN A 319 4.80 16.02 -19.96
C ASN A 319 3.31 16.37 -19.85
N VAL A 320 2.85 16.83 -18.68
CA VAL A 320 1.45 17.23 -18.47
C VAL A 320 1.07 18.44 -19.33
N ASN A 321 1.99 19.38 -19.54
CA ASN A 321 1.76 20.55 -20.39
C ASN A 321 1.99 20.28 -21.89
N ASN A 322 2.32 19.06 -22.28
CA ASN A 322 2.51 18.72 -23.69
C ASN A 322 1.15 18.52 -24.37
N ALA A 323 0.74 19.47 -25.21
CA ALA A 323 -0.54 19.44 -25.93
C ALA A 323 -0.75 18.22 -26.86
N THR A 324 0.29 17.44 -27.14
CA THR A 324 0.22 16.25 -28.01
C THR A 324 0.12 14.93 -27.24
N ILE A 325 0.13 14.97 -25.90
CA ILE A 325 0.10 13.79 -25.06
C ILE A 325 -1.28 13.10 -25.09
N SER A 326 -1.31 11.77 -25.04
CA SER A 326 -2.57 11.01 -24.91
C SER A 326 -3.21 11.23 -23.54
N GLN A 327 -4.53 11.10 -23.46
CA GLN A 327 -5.28 11.21 -22.19
C GLN A 327 -4.79 10.21 -21.13
N SER A 328 -4.56 8.95 -21.54
CA SER A 328 -4.04 7.89 -20.68
C SER A 328 -2.68 8.27 -20.08
N ARG A 329 -1.77 8.81 -20.89
CA ARG A 329 -0.45 9.22 -20.42
C ARG A 329 -0.47 10.49 -19.58
N LEU A 330 -1.35 11.43 -19.90
CA LEU A 330 -1.61 12.63 -19.09
C LEU A 330 -2.05 12.23 -17.67
N VAL A 331 -2.99 11.29 -17.57
CA VAL A 331 -3.47 10.72 -16.30
C VAL A 331 -2.32 10.08 -15.51
N LEU A 332 -1.50 9.25 -16.14
CA LEU A 332 -0.36 8.60 -15.48
C LEU A 332 0.61 9.62 -14.87
N TRP A 333 0.98 10.66 -15.64
CA TRP A 333 1.88 11.71 -15.15
C TRP A 333 1.26 12.55 -14.05
N LEU A 334 -0.01 12.94 -14.15
CA LEU A 334 -0.71 13.69 -13.11
C LEU A 334 -0.79 12.89 -11.80
N ALA A 335 -1.15 11.61 -11.87
CA ALA A 335 -1.22 10.75 -10.69
C ALA A 335 0.16 10.55 -10.05
N ALA A 336 1.20 10.35 -10.85
CA ALA A 336 2.56 10.19 -10.35
C ALA A 336 3.10 11.49 -9.74
N TRP A 337 2.81 12.63 -10.36
CA TRP A 337 3.19 13.96 -9.86
C TRP A 337 2.47 14.30 -8.55
N MET A 338 1.18 13.99 -8.45
CA MET A 338 0.41 14.11 -7.20
C MET A 338 1.04 13.33 -6.03
N GLY A 339 1.68 12.18 -6.32
CA GLY A 339 2.44 11.41 -5.34
C GLY A 339 3.67 12.12 -4.77
N VAL A 340 4.36 12.91 -5.59
CA VAL A 340 5.67 13.52 -5.25
C VAL A 340 5.55 14.99 -4.84
N GLU A 341 4.75 15.78 -5.56
CA GLU A 341 4.55 17.21 -5.33
C GLU A 341 3.09 17.57 -5.63
N SER A 342 2.24 17.42 -4.61
CA SER A 342 0.79 17.43 -4.76
C SER A 342 0.17 18.81 -4.98
N HIS A 343 0.78 19.89 -4.46
CA HIS A 343 0.18 21.22 -4.53
C HIS A 343 0.01 21.72 -5.97
N ASP A 344 1.10 21.75 -6.74
CA ASP A 344 1.05 22.18 -8.14
C ASP A 344 0.31 21.16 -9.01
N ALA A 345 0.50 19.85 -8.77
CA ALA A 345 -0.21 18.79 -9.49
C ALA A 345 -1.72 18.91 -9.35
N PHE A 346 -2.21 19.24 -8.14
CA PHE A 346 -3.63 19.46 -7.87
C PHE A 346 -4.17 20.71 -8.59
N ASN A 347 -3.41 21.81 -8.58
CA ASN A 347 -3.78 23.01 -9.33
C ASN A 347 -3.88 22.72 -10.84
N THR A 348 -2.96 21.93 -11.39
CA THR A 348 -3.01 21.52 -12.80
C THR A 348 -4.18 20.58 -13.09
N LEU A 349 -4.49 19.63 -12.21
CA LEU A 349 -5.68 18.76 -12.35
C LEU A 349 -6.97 19.58 -12.49
N ILE A 350 -7.14 20.63 -11.68
CA ILE A 350 -8.31 21.53 -11.77
C ILE A 350 -8.37 22.21 -13.14
N LEU A 351 -7.24 22.68 -13.66
CA LEU A 351 -7.18 23.35 -14.97
C LEU A 351 -7.55 22.36 -16.09
N VAL A 352 -6.96 21.17 -16.09
CA VAL A 352 -7.25 20.12 -17.08
C VAL A 352 -8.73 19.77 -17.08
N LEU A 353 -9.34 19.54 -15.90
CA LEU A 353 -10.77 19.21 -15.81
C LEU A 353 -11.68 20.35 -16.26
N LYS A 354 -11.26 21.61 -16.12
CA LYS A 354 -12.01 22.79 -16.61
C LYS A 354 -11.95 22.94 -18.12
N GLU A 355 -10.91 22.45 -18.77
CA GLU A 355 -10.76 22.49 -20.23
C GLU A 355 -11.56 21.40 -20.94
N ILE A 356 -12.03 20.38 -20.21
CA ILE A 356 -12.87 19.31 -20.77
C ILE A 356 -14.34 19.77 -20.73
N ASP A 357 -14.83 20.27 -21.88
CA ASP A 357 -16.22 20.73 -22.03
C ASP A 357 -17.27 19.61 -21.90
N ASP A 358 -16.90 18.37 -22.26
CA ASP A 358 -17.79 17.20 -22.26
C ASP A 358 -17.83 16.53 -20.88
N PRO A 359 -18.99 16.52 -20.17
CA PRO A 359 -19.11 15.94 -18.84
C PRO A 359 -18.77 14.45 -18.77
N ASP A 360 -19.08 13.68 -19.82
CA ASP A 360 -18.80 12.24 -19.84
C ASP A 360 -17.30 11.99 -19.95
N ARG A 361 -16.60 12.78 -20.77
CA ARG A 361 -15.13 12.75 -20.86
C ARG A 361 -14.45 13.22 -19.57
N ALA A 362 -14.97 14.25 -18.91
CA ALA A 362 -14.42 14.70 -17.63
C ALA A 362 -14.60 13.64 -16.53
N THR A 363 -15.71 12.91 -16.58
CA THR A 363 -15.98 11.77 -15.69
C THR A 363 -15.04 10.60 -15.98
N ASP A 364 -14.88 10.21 -17.25
CA ASP A 364 -13.93 9.18 -17.67
C ASP A 364 -12.48 9.53 -17.28
N PHE A 365 -12.07 10.77 -17.51
CA PHE A 365 -10.77 11.28 -17.08
C PHE A 365 -10.59 11.15 -15.57
N SER A 366 -11.57 11.59 -14.79
CA SER A 366 -11.53 11.52 -13.32
C SER A 366 -11.45 10.09 -12.81
N MET A 367 -12.15 9.15 -13.47
CA MET A 367 -12.07 7.72 -13.16
C MET A 367 -10.67 7.16 -13.44
N GLN A 368 -10.12 7.42 -14.63
CA GLN A 368 -8.76 6.98 -14.97
C GLN A 368 -7.72 7.59 -14.00
N PHE A 369 -7.85 8.88 -13.68
CA PHE A 369 -6.97 9.58 -12.75
C PHE A 369 -6.98 8.95 -11.36
N ILE A 370 -8.16 8.77 -10.76
CA ILE A 370 -8.22 8.25 -9.39
C ILE A 370 -7.79 6.79 -9.31
N VAL A 371 -8.01 6.00 -10.36
CA VAL A 371 -7.51 4.63 -10.45
C VAL A 371 -5.99 4.61 -10.60
N ALA A 372 -5.41 5.51 -11.41
CA ALA A 372 -3.96 5.64 -11.49
C ALA A 372 -3.32 6.10 -10.16
N LEU A 373 -4.03 6.90 -9.35
CA LEU A 373 -3.55 7.39 -8.05
C LEU A 373 -3.72 6.36 -6.92
N LEU A 374 -4.86 5.65 -6.85
CA LEU A 374 -5.27 4.86 -5.68
C LEU A 374 -5.82 3.47 -5.99
N GLY A 375 -5.92 3.09 -7.26
CA GLY A 375 -6.49 1.82 -7.69
C GLY A 375 -5.69 0.60 -7.21
N ASP A 376 -6.39 -0.53 -7.06
CA ASP A 376 -5.80 -1.82 -6.69
C ASP A 376 -5.06 -2.49 -7.88
N GLY A 377 -5.36 -2.06 -9.11
CA GLY A 377 -4.71 -2.49 -10.34
C GLY A 377 -3.43 -1.69 -10.62
N PHE A 378 -2.28 -2.25 -10.24
CA PHE A 378 -0.94 -1.83 -10.68
C PHE A 378 -0.56 -0.34 -10.51
N SER A 379 0.14 -0.04 -9.39
CA SER A 379 1.45 0.68 -9.34
C SER A 379 1.62 1.66 -8.17
N GLN A 380 0.56 2.32 -7.68
CA GLN A 380 0.73 3.28 -6.57
C GLN A 380 0.62 2.70 -5.17
N SER A 381 0.07 1.49 -5.00
CA SER A 381 0.08 0.81 -3.70
C SER A 381 1.49 0.51 -3.18
N LYS A 382 2.49 0.44 -4.08
CA LYS A 382 3.91 0.26 -3.77
C LYS A 382 4.70 1.58 -3.79
N SER A 383 4.05 2.70 -4.14
CA SER A 383 4.71 4.01 -4.14
C SER A 383 5.13 4.36 -2.72
N LYS A 384 6.37 4.82 -2.56
CA LYS A 384 6.87 5.41 -1.31
C LYS A 384 6.53 6.89 -1.18
N HIS A 385 5.96 7.49 -2.23
CA HIS A 385 5.63 8.92 -2.28
C HIS A 385 4.11 9.09 -2.27
N GLN A 386 3.65 9.79 -1.23
CA GLN A 386 2.25 10.03 -0.92
C GLN A 386 2.07 11.48 -0.42
N ASP A 387 2.70 12.45 -1.07
CA ASP A 387 2.65 13.87 -0.68
C ASP A 387 1.21 14.42 -0.62
N TYR A 388 0.29 13.82 -1.39
CA TYR A 388 -1.14 14.12 -1.36
C TYR A 388 -1.87 13.67 -0.10
N VAL A 389 -1.29 12.81 0.75
CA VAL A 389 -1.91 12.31 1.99
C VAL A 389 -1.74 13.33 3.10
N ARG A 390 -2.39 14.49 2.93
CA ARG A 390 -2.48 15.57 3.89
C ARG A 390 -3.85 16.24 3.83
N PRO A 391 -4.40 16.76 4.94
CA PRO A 391 -5.75 17.32 4.95
C PRO A 391 -5.95 18.43 3.90
N GLU A 392 -4.93 19.27 3.69
CA GLU A 392 -4.97 20.43 2.80
C GLU A 392 -5.12 20.04 1.32
N ILE A 393 -4.76 18.81 0.95
CA ILE A 393 -4.86 18.27 -0.41
C ILE A 393 -6.02 17.29 -0.53
N LEU A 394 -6.18 16.39 0.43
CA LEU A 394 -7.25 15.39 0.41
C LEU A 394 -8.63 16.03 0.47
N PHE A 395 -8.84 17.06 1.31
CA PHE A 395 -10.13 17.73 1.41
C PHE A 395 -10.62 18.31 0.06
N PRO A 396 -9.87 19.17 -0.64
CA PRO A 396 -10.32 19.70 -1.92
C PRO A 396 -10.34 18.62 -3.02
N LEU A 397 -9.47 17.61 -2.96
CA LEU A 397 -9.48 16.48 -3.90
C LEU A 397 -10.74 15.62 -3.76
N ILE A 398 -11.17 15.30 -2.52
CA ILE A 398 -12.43 14.58 -2.26
C ILE A 398 -13.60 15.33 -2.88
N ASN A 399 -13.74 16.63 -2.61
CA ASN A 399 -14.82 17.44 -3.18
C ASN A 399 -14.80 17.44 -4.71
N LEU A 400 -13.61 17.56 -5.31
CA LEU A 400 -13.44 17.55 -6.77
C LEU A 400 -13.86 16.21 -7.36
N ILE A 401 -13.32 15.09 -6.85
CA ILE A 401 -13.56 13.76 -7.42
C ILE A 401 -15.03 13.32 -7.23
N HIS A 402 -15.66 13.59 -6.09
CA HIS A 402 -17.09 13.28 -5.89
C HIS A 402 -18.03 14.08 -6.80
N THR A 403 -17.57 15.19 -7.39
CA THR A 403 -18.36 15.96 -8.37
C THR A 403 -18.54 15.18 -9.69
N TYR A 404 -17.51 14.43 -10.10
CA TYR A 404 -17.49 13.64 -11.33
C TYR A 404 -17.85 12.16 -11.10
N ILE A 405 -17.41 11.57 -9.99
CA ILE A 405 -17.65 10.16 -9.64
C ILE A 405 -18.70 10.09 -8.54
N ARG A 406 -19.97 10.21 -8.90
CA ARG A 406 -21.07 10.35 -7.93
C ARG A 406 -21.52 9.03 -7.32
N ASP A 407 -21.71 9.03 -6.00
CA ASP A 407 -22.20 7.88 -5.21
C ASP A 407 -23.58 7.38 -5.71
N SER A 408 -24.41 8.27 -6.26
CA SER A 408 -25.74 7.93 -6.81
C SER A 408 -25.69 7.06 -8.07
N GLU A 409 -24.55 7.06 -8.77
CA GLU A 409 -24.32 6.34 -10.02
C GLU A 409 -23.48 5.07 -9.79
N ASP A 410 -23.29 4.69 -8.53
CA ASP A 410 -22.48 3.54 -8.15
C ASP A 410 -23.10 2.22 -8.59
N ILE A 411 -22.26 1.32 -9.12
CA ILE A 411 -22.65 -0.01 -9.57
C ILE A 411 -22.78 -0.93 -8.36
N LYS A 412 -24.02 -1.36 -8.06
CA LYS A 412 -24.31 -2.31 -6.98
C LYS A 412 -24.16 -3.74 -7.46
N ARG A 413 -22.98 -4.33 -7.24
CA ARG A 413 -22.72 -5.75 -7.50
C ARG A 413 -23.16 -6.60 -6.30
N ILE A 414 -24.46 -6.85 -6.13
CA ILE A 414 -24.98 -7.75 -5.08
C ILE A 414 -25.33 -9.11 -5.73
N GLY A 415 -24.70 -10.20 -5.27
CA GLY A 415 -24.95 -11.57 -5.72
C GLY A 415 -23.70 -12.22 -6.32
N GLY A 416 -23.17 -13.24 -5.63
CA GLY A 416 -21.84 -13.84 -5.82
C GLY A 416 -21.59 -14.63 -7.11
N GLY A 417 -21.84 -14.03 -8.27
CA GLY A 417 -21.31 -14.50 -9.54
C GLY A 417 -19.83 -14.14 -9.71
N VAL A 418 -19.11 -14.90 -10.53
CA VAL A 418 -17.77 -14.52 -11.01
C VAL A 418 -17.93 -13.33 -11.95
N TYR A 419 -17.38 -12.17 -11.59
CA TYR A 419 -17.43 -10.95 -12.38
C TYR A 419 -16.04 -10.32 -12.46
N SER A 420 -15.73 -9.67 -13.59
CA SER A 420 -14.48 -8.94 -13.80
C SER A 420 -14.72 -7.44 -13.60
N PRO A 421 -14.06 -6.79 -12.62
CA PRO A 421 -14.19 -5.35 -12.38
C PRO A 421 -14.00 -4.51 -13.66
N THR A 422 -14.77 -3.44 -13.77
CA THR A 422 -14.60 -2.39 -14.78
C THR A 422 -13.89 -1.18 -14.19
N LEU A 423 -13.43 -0.26 -15.05
CA LEU A 423 -12.88 1.03 -14.63
C LEU A 423 -13.79 1.75 -13.62
N ARG A 424 -15.12 1.68 -13.81
CA ARG A 424 -16.07 2.29 -12.88
C ARG A 424 -16.05 1.60 -11.51
N ASP A 425 -15.98 0.26 -11.47
CA ASP A 425 -15.87 -0.49 -10.20
C ASP A 425 -14.60 -0.08 -9.43
N GLU A 426 -13.46 0.00 -10.11
CA GLU A 426 -12.19 0.43 -9.52
C GLU A 426 -12.20 1.89 -9.06
N ALA A 427 -12.75 2.79 -9.87
CA ALA A 427 -12.81 4.21 -9.56
C ALA A 427 -13.71 4.51 -8.35
N GLN A 428 -14.81 3.76 -8.16
CA GLN A 428 -15.65 3.86 -6.96
C GLN A 428 -14.87 3.46 -5.69
N SER A 429 -14.11 2.36 -5.77
CA SER A 429 -13.28 1.89 -4.65
C SER A 429 -12.17 2.90 -4.31
N ALA A 430 -11.48 3.41 -5.34
CA ALA A 430 -10.44 4.42 -5.21
C ALA A 430 -10.97 5.75 -4.65
N ARG A 431 -12.16 6.21 -5.09
CA ARG A 431 -12.85 7.38 -4.52
C ARG A 431 -13.11 7.20 -3.03
N ASN A 432 -13.70 6.08 -2.62
CA ASN A 432 -14.02 5.83 -1.21
C ASN A 432 -12.75 5.75 -0.34
N ARG A 433 -11.63 5.30 -0.91
CA ARG A 433 -10.33 5.25 -0.23
C ARG A 433 -9.78 6.64 0.11
N LEU A 434 -10.08 7.69 -0.68
CA LEU A 434 -9.68 9.06 -0.35
C LEU A 434 -10.21 9.51 1.01
N SER A 435 -11.50 9.28 1.26
CA SER A 435 -12.14 9.63 2.54
C SER A 435 -11.49 8.87 3.69
N GLN A 436 -11.19 7.59 3.49
CA GLN A 436 -10.49 6.78 4.50
C GLN A 436 -9.07 7.28 4.78
N LEU A 437 -8.34 7.74 3.76
CA LEU A 437 -7.03 8.36 3.97
C LEU A 437 -7.16 9.62 4.82
N LEU A 438 -8.14 10.48 4.55
CA LEU A 438 -8.35 11.70 5.34
C LEU A 438 -8.68 11.39 6.81
N ILE A 439 -9.64 10.49 7.05
CA ILE A 439 -10.12 10.13 8.40
C ILE A 439 -8.99 9.61 9.30
N ASN A 440 -8.03 8.89 8.71
CA ASN A 440 -6.92 8.30 9.44
C ASN A 440 -5.80 9.29 9.77
N ILE A 441 -5.83 10.52 9.26
CA ILE A 441 -4.86 11.56 9.62
C ILE A 441 -5.28 12.19 10.96
N PRO A 442 -4.46 12.10 12.03
CA PRO A 442 -4.81 12.70 13.31
C PRO A 442 -4.72 14.24 13.28
N GLY A 443 -5.49 14.89 14.15
CA GLY A 443 -5.36 16.30 14.45
C GLY A 443 -6.47 17.21 13.93
N LYS A 444 -6.38 18.48 14.37
CA LYS A 444 -7.40 19.52 14.17
C LYS A 444 -7.75 19.79 12.70
N ALA A 445 -6.75 19.83 11.83
CA ALA A 445 -6.94 20.10 10.40
C ALA A 445 -7.84 19.04 9.74
N THR A 446 -7.66 17.76 10.09
CA THR A 446 -8.54 16.68 9.65
C THR A 446 -9.95 16.86 10.20
N HIS A 447 -10.10 17.13 11.51
CA HIS A 447 -11.41 17.33 12.11
C HIS A 447 -12.18 18.48 11.43
N GLN A 448 -11.51 19.60 11.16
CA GLN A 448 -12.08 20.74 10.43
C GLN A 448 -12.49 20.35 9.01
N ALA A 449 -11.62 19.67 8.27
CA ALA A 449 -11.94 19.17 6.93
C ALA A 449 -13.17 18.24 6.93
N LEU A 450 -13.27 17.32 7.90
CA LEU A 450 -14.43 16.43 8.03
C LEU A 450 -15.71 17.20 8.36
N MET A 451 -15.64 18.22 9.23
CA MET A 451 -16.77 19.09 9.54
C MET A 451 -17.21 19.93 8.33
N GLU A 452 -16.27 20.38 7.50
CA GLU A 452 -16.59 21.07 6.25
C GLU A 452 -17.23 20.13 5.22
N LEU A 453 -16.74 18.90 5.08
CA LEU A 453 -17.37 17.87 4.24
C LEU A 453 -18.79 17.56 4.77
N ALA A 454 -18.96 17.45 6.09
CA ALA A 454 -20.27 17.24 6.69
C ALA A 454 -21.29 18.34 6.32
N GLN A 455 -20.84 19.57 6.09
CA GLN A 455 -21.71 20.67 5.69
C GLN A 455 -21.90 20.74 4.17
N ASN A 456 -20.83 20.59 3.41
CA ASN A 456 -20.76 20.99 2.00
C ASN A 456 -20.51 19.84 1.02
N HIS A 457 -20.43 18.59 1.46
CA HIS A 457 -20.15 17.46 0.57
C HIS A 457 -21.16 17.39 -0.62
N PRO A 458 -20.70 17.08 -1.84
CA PRO A 458 -21.55 17.02 -3.04
C PRO A 458 -22.71 16.03 -2.92
N ASP A 459 -22.49 14.86 -2.30
CA ASP A 459 -23.57 13.94 -1.92
C ASP A 459 -24.08 14.25 -0.51
N GLU A 460 -25.37 14.61 -0.41
CA GLU A 460 -26.06 14.89 0.84
C GLU A 460 -26.15 13.68 1.76
N ARG A 461 -26.20 12.46 1.21
CA ARG A 461 -26.32 11.22 2.01
C ARG A 461 -25.05 10.95 2.82
N SER A 462 -23.91 11.34 2.28
CA SER A 462 -22.59 11.14 2.88
C SER A 462 -22.28 12.18 3.97
N ARG A 463 -23.02 13.31 4.03
CA ARG A 463 -22.84 14.36 5.05
C ARG A 463 -22.99 13.83 6.48
N ALA A 464 -24.02 13.02 6.74
CA ALA A 464 -24.25 12.44 8.06
C ALA A 464 -23.13 11.48 8.49
N TRP A 465 -22.54 10.77 7.53
CA TRP A 465 -21.39 9.91 7.77
C TRP A 465 -20.17 10.76 8.18
N TYR A 466 -19.85 11.84 7.46
CA TYR A 466 -18.76 12.75 7.85
C TYR A 466 -18.94 13.41 9.22
N VAL A 467 -20.18 13.67 9.68
CA VAL A 467 -20.43 14.10 11.08
C VAL A 467 -19.98 13.03 12.08
N SER A 468 -20.33 11.78 11.81
CA SER A 468 -19.94 10.65 12.66
C SER A 468 -18.42 10.49 12.69
N GLU A 469 -17.77 10.57 11.52
CA GLU A 469 -16.31 10.44 11.42
C GLU A 469 -15.59 11.62 12.07
N ALA A 470 -16.08 12.85 11.94
CA ALA A 470 -15.52 14.02 12.62
C ALA A 470 -15.59 13.87 14.15
N LYS A 471 -16.69 13.33 14.66
CA LYS A 471 -16.86 13.02 16.08
C LYS A 471 -15.89 11.93 16.53
N GLN A 472 -15.79 10.83 15.77
CA GLN A 472 -14.87 9.74 16.08
C GLN A 472 -13.40 10.19 16.04
N ARG A 473 -13.03 11.04 15.07
CA ARG A 473 -11.70 11.66 15.00
C ARG A 473 -11.42 12.51 16.24
N ALA A 474 -12.38 13.32 16.67
CA ALA A 474 -12.24 14.12 17.90
C ALA A 474 -12.15 13.26 19.16
N GLU A 475 -12.87 12.14 19.23
CA GLU A 475 -12.76 11.16 20.32
C GLU A 475 -11.35 10.54 20.34
N LEU A 476 -10.85 10.06 19.18
CA LEU A 476 -9.52 9.47 19.05
C LEU A 476 -8.39 10.47 19.31
N ASP A 477 -8.53 11.73 18.88
CA ASP A 477 -7.56 12.80 19.16
C ASP A 477 -7.58 13.26 20.62
N ALA A 478 -8.67 12.99 21.35
CA ALA A 478 -8.80 13.28 22.77
C ALA A 478 -8.34 12.12 23.67
N GLU A 479 -8.12 10.92 23.12
CA GLU A 479 -7.53 9.82 23.86
C GLU A 479 -6.06 10.11 24.18
N PHE A 480 -5.68 9.95 25.45
CA PHE A 480 -4.29 10.11 25.88
C PHE A 480 -3.42 8.99 25.31
N ASP A 481 -2.16 9.32 24.99
CA ASP A 481 -1.16 8.33 24.63
C ASP A 481 -1.08 7.22 25.70
N SER A 482 -1.05 5.97 25.23
CA SER A 482 -0.90 4.82 26.11
C SER A 482 0.38 4.95 26.96
N TRP A 483 0.24 4.73 28.26
CA TRP A 483 1.38 4.76 29.18
C TRP A 483 2.40 3.68 28.81
N GLN A 484 3.66 4.05 28.73
CA GLN A 484 4.76 3.11 28.59
C GLN A 484 5.09 2.46 29.94
N PRO A 485 5.73 1.27 29.98
CA PRO A 485 6.15 0.64 31.23
C PRO A 485 7.00 1.57 32.13
N GLU A 486 7.83 2.42 31.52
CA GLU A 486 8.63 3.44 32.20
C GLU A 486 7.76 4.50 32.88
N ASP A 487 6.64 4.90 32.25
CA ASP A 487 5.69 5.87 32.80
C ASP A 487 5.05 5.35 34.07
N ILE A 488 4.63 4.08 34.07
CA ILE A 488 4.05 3.41 35.24
C ILE A 488 5.05 3.39 36.37
N LYS A 489 6.33 3.08 36.08
CA LYS A 489 7.39 3.04 37.08
C LYS A 489 7.71 4.42 37.67
N HIS A 490 7.76 5.45 36.83
CA HIS A 490 7.97 6.84 37.27
C HIS A 490 6.79 7.33 38.11
N PHE A 491 5.56 7.11 37.63
CA PHE A 491 4.35 7.48 38.36
C PHE A 491 4.24 6.73 39.69
N ALA A 492 4.54 5.43 39.75
CA ALA A 492 4.51 4.68 41.00
C ALA A 492 5.49 5.21 42.06
N LYS A 493 6.60 5.82 41.64
CA LYS A 493 7.62 6.37 42.54
C LYS A 493 7.35 7.83 42.93
N GLU A 494 6.86 8.63 41.98
CA GLU A 494 6.85 10.10 42.10
C GLU A 494 5.45 10.70 41.90
N ALA A 495 4.41 9.87 41.72
CA ALA A 495 3.03 10.23 41.44
C ALA A 495 2.83 11.12 40.20
N GLU A 496 3.81 11.17 39.31
CA GLU A 496 3.82 12.03 38.12
C GLU A 496 4.50 11.34 36.94
N LYS A 497 3.98 11.59 35.73
CA LYS A 497 4.52 11.11 34.45
C LYS A 497 5.41 12.19 33.83
N LYS A 498 6.45 11.80 33.09
CA LYS A 498 7.26 12.73 32.29
C LYS A 498 6.51 13.09 31.01
N PRO A 499 6.47 14.37 30.57
CA PRO A 499 5.79 14.73 29.34
C PRO A 499 6.54 14.20 28.10
N HIS A 500 5.81 13.58 27.16
CA HIS A 500 6.33 13.01 25.91
C HIS A 500 6.04 13.84 24.68
N ASN A 501 5.11 14.77 24.77
CA ASN A 501 4.75 15.68 23.68
C ASN A 501 4.53 17.10 24.22
N HIS A 502 4.39 18.07 23.31
CA HIS A 502 4.26 19.49 23.67
C HIS A 502 2.99 19.77 24.49
N ARG A 503 1.90 19.04 24.21
CA ARG A 503 0.61 19.15 24.91
C ARG A 503 0.71 18.68 26.37
N GLU A 504 1.32 17.53 26.63
CA GLU A 504 1.56 17.02 28.00
C GLU A 504 2.46 17.97 28.80
N LEU A 505 3.48 18.58 28.17
CA LEU A 505 4.33 19.58 28.82
C LEU A 505 3.52 20.83 29.21
N PHE A 506 2.63 21.27 28.32
CA PHE A 506 1.73 22.38 28.58
C PHE A 506 0.80 22.07 29.76
N ASP A 507 0.15 20.89 29.78
CA ASP A 507 -0.78 20.51 30.85
C ASP A 507 -0.05 20.39 32.21
N LEU A 508 1.16 19.83 32.22
CA LEU A 508 2.01 19.81 33.42
C LEU A 508 2.34 21.23 33.90
N THR A 509 2.66 22.13 32.98
CA THR A 509 2.97 23.53 33.31
C THR A 509 1.77 24.25 33.89
N VAL A 510 0.58 24.07 33.30
CA VAL A 510 -0.68 24.62 33.84
C VAL A 510 -0.93 24.07 35.25
N SER A 511 -0.79 22.76 35.46
CA SER A 511 -0.92 22.14 36.78
C SER A 511 0.00 22.79 37.81
N ARG A 512 1.27 23.01 37.46
CA ARG A 512 2.24 23.69 38.34
C ARG A 512 1.84 25.12 38.68
N LEU A 513 1.30 25.87 37.72
CA LEU A 513 0.82 27.23 37.98
C LEU A 513 -0.44 27.25 38.85
N LEU A 514 -1.31 26.24 38.75
CA LEU A 514 -2.47 26.09 39.63
C LEU A 514 -2.05 25.73 41.06
N ASP A 515 -1.02 24.90 41.23
CA ASP A 515 -0.41 24.63 42.54
C ASP A 515 0.17 25.92 43.15
N LEU A 516 0.91 26.71 42.36
CA LEU A 516 1.43 28.01 42.79
C LEU A 516 0.29 28.97 43.17
N LYS A 517 -0.78 29.03 42.36
CA LYS A 517 -1.98 29.82 42.66
C LYS A 517 -2.57 29.42 44.01
N ALA A 518 -2.75 28.12 44.25
CA ALA A 518 -3.28 27.62 45.51
C ALA A 518 -2.37 27.95 46.71
N GLU A 519 -1.05 27.80 46.54
CA GLU A 519 -0.04 28.12 47.55
C GLU A 519 -0.08 29.61 47.92
N LEU A 520 -0.15 30.51 46.93
CA LEU A 520 -0.16 31.95 47.16
C LEU A 520 -1.51 32.45 47.70
N GLU A 521 -2.64 31.94 47.20
CA GLU A 521 -3.97 32.41 47.59
C GLU A 521 -4.45 31.83 48.91
N ASN A 522 -4.14 30.57 49.19
CA ASN A 522 -4.73 29.81 50.30
C ASN A 522 -3.68 29.19 51.25
N GLY A 523 -2.41 29.09 50.86
CA GLY A 523 -1.37 28.42 51.66
C GLY A 523 -0.98 29.17 52.94
N ASP A 524 -0.76 28.43 54.03
CA ASP A 524 -0.43 29.01 55.34
C ASP A 524 0.91 29.75 55.37
N ALA A 525 1.89 29.25 54.61
CA ALA A 525 3.21 29.85 54.43
C ALA A 525 3.27 30.76 53.17
N SER A 526 2.13 31.29 52.71
CA SER A 526 2.07 32.12 51.50
C SER A 526 2.93 33.37 51.61
N ASN A 527 3.77 33.59 50.58
CA ASN A 527 4.56 34.81 50.41
C ASN A 527 3.81 35.91 49.62
N ALA A 528 2.49 35.80 49.46
CA ALA A 528 1.70 36.77 48.67
C ALA A 528 1.85 38.23 49.15
N GLU A 529 1.96 38.46 50.47
CA GLU A 529 2.19 39.81 51.02
C GLU A 529 3.50 40.43 50.54
N LEU A 530 4.57 39.64 50.39
CA LEU A 530 5.86 40.11 49.88
C LEU A 530 5.77 40.48 48.39
N LEU A 531 5.15 39.62 47.59
CA LEU A 531 5.03 39.81 46.15
C LEU A 531 4.17 41.04 45.80
N ARG A 532 3.20 41.40 46.66
CA ARG A 532 2.37 42.61 46.50
C ARG A 532 3.14 43.92 46.64
N LEU A 533 4.31 43.92 47.26
CA LEU A 533 5.09 45.14 47.50
C LEU A 533 5.71 45.72 46.22
N THR A 534 5.72 44.96 45.13
CA THR A 534 6.25 45.40 43.84
C THR A 534 5.18 45.29 42.76
N ASN A 535 5.21 46.22 41.80
CA ASN A 535 4.47 46.12 40.54
C ASN A 535 5.39 45.81 39.35
N ASP A 536 6.67 45.52 39.62
CA ASP A 536 7.65 45.15 38.60
C ASP A 536 7.39 43.71 38.12
N GLU A 537 7.01 43.59 36.84
CA GLU A 537 6.80 42.30 36.16
C GLU A 537 8.08 41.43 36.18
N THR A 538 9.26 42.04 36.16
CA THR A 538 10.54 41.33 36.19
C THR A 538 10.73 40.58 37.51
N MET A 539 10.35 41.19 38.63
CA MET A 539 10.44 40.55 39.95
C MET A 539 9.48 39.37 40.07
N HIS A 540 8.27 39.50 39.53
CA HIS A 540 7.30 38.40 39.47
C HIS A 540 7.81 37.26 38.58
N ARG A 541 8.37 37.58 37.41
CA ARG A 541 8.96 36.61 36.49
C ARG A 541 10.10 35.83 37.14
N ILE A 542 11.01 36.51 37.85
CA ILE A 542 12.12 35.86 38.57
C ILE A 542 11.58 34.91 39.64
N TYR A 543 10.62 35.35 40.46
CA TYR A 543 10.05 34.53 41.51
C TYR A 543 9.34 33.29 40.95
N ILE A 544 8.45 33.47 39.99
CA ILE A 544 7.65 32.38 39.41
C ILE A 544 8.54 31.42 38.61
N GLY A 545 9.49 31.95 37.83
CA GLY A 545 10.47 31.14 37.11
C GLY A 545 11.35 30.30 38.05
N GLY A 546 11.79 30.88 39.17
CA GLY A 546 12.51 30.15 40.23
C GLY A 546 11.66 29.04 40.86
N TRP A 547 10.42 29.36 41.24
CA TRP A 547 9.48 28.41 41.84
C TRP A 547 9.20 27.21 40.91
N LEU A 548 9.00 27.48 39.61
CA LEU A 548 8.80 26.44 38.59
C LEU A 548 10.06 25.59 38.38
N ARG A 549 11.25 26.19 38.43
CA ARG A 549 12.54 25.48 38.28
C ARG A 549 12.77 24.50 39.43
N GLU A 550 12.53 24.93 40.67
CA GLU A 550 12.69 24.10 41.88
C GLU A 550 11.77 22.87 41.88
N ARG A 551 10.57 23.00 41.32
CA ARG A 551 9.55 21.94 41.24
C ARG A 551 9.55 21.19 39.90
N SER A 552 10.59 21.37 39.10
CA SER A 552 10.74 20.67 37.82
C SER A 552 10.96 19.17 37.99
N LEU A 553 11.64 18.76 39.07
CA LEU A 553 11.95 17.37 39.40
C LEU A 553 12.55 16.58 38.22
N GLY A 554 13.32 17.27 37.36
CA GLY A 554 13.95 16.66 36.19
C GLY A 554 13.00 16.35 35.01
N ARG A 555 11.77 16.88 35.00
CA ARG A 555 10.80 16.66 33.91
C ARG A 555 10.81 17.75 32.85
N TYR A 556 11.19 18.95 33.24
CA TYR A 556 11.39 20.09 32.35
C TYR A 556 12.52 20.97 32.87
N SER A 557 12.95 21.94 32.07
CA SER A 557 13.89 22.98 32.48
C SER A 557 13.33 24.37 32.19
N VAL A 558 13.67 25.33 33.06
CA VAL A 558 13.29 26.73 32.94
C VAL A 558 14.58 27.55 32.81
N PRO A 559 15.13 27.72 31.60
CA PRO A 559 16.35 28.49 31.39
C PRO A 559 16.15 29.95 31.81
N GLN A 560 17.20 30.57 32.35
CA GLN A 560 17.25 32.02 32.53
C GLN A 560 17.81 32.60 31.24
N GLU A 561 17.07 33.52 30.61
CA GLU A 561 17.52 34.33 29.47
C GLU A 561 17.79 33.55 28.16
N GLU A 562 16.74 33.05 27.52
CA GLU A 562 16.82 32.55 26.14
C GLU A 562 16.16 33.56 25.17
N GLU A 563 16.88 33.92 24.11
CA GLU A 563 16.50 34.97 23.15
C GLU A 563 16.00 34.32 21.84
N LEU A 564 14.82 34.72 21.35
CA LEU A 564 14.33 34.27 20.02
C LEU A 564 15.19 34.89 18.91
N ALA A 565 15.14 34.30 17.70
CA ALA A 565 15.83 34.79 16.51
C ALA A 565 15.52 36.27 16.16
N ASP A 566 14.37 36.77 16.62
CA ASP A 566 13.90 38.15 16.40
C ASP A 566 14.29 39.12 17.55
N ALA A 567 15.18 38.72 18.47
CA ALA A 567 15.56 39.45 19.69
C ALA A 567 14.40 39.75 20.67
N LYS A 568 13.31 38.97 20.59
CA LYS A 568 12.14 39.06 21.49
C LYS A 568 12.16 37.92 22.51
N ARG A 569 11.68 38.17 23.72
CA ARG A 569 11.80 37.26 24.87
C ARG A 569 10.40 37.01 25.49
N PRO A 570 9.83 35.79 25.37
CA PRO A 570 8.71 35.38 26.22
C PRO A 570 9.10 35.51 27.69
N ASP A 571 8.16 35.86 28.56
CA ASP A 571 8.48 36.10 29.98
C ASP A 571 9.08 34.85 30.65
N ILE A 572 8.48 33.66 30.47
CA ILE A 572 9.03 32.39 30.97
C ILE A 572 8.87 31.33 29.88
N ARG A 573 9.85 30.42 29.74
CA ARG A 573 9.80 29.29 28.80
C ARG A 573 10.06 27.98 29.51
N ILE A 574 9.22 26.99 29.26
CA ILE A 574 9.34 25.65 29.83
C ILE A 574 9.79 24.69 28.73
N HIS A 575 10.94 24.05 28.91
CA HIS A 575 11.50 23.11 27.94
C HIS A 575 11.38 21.69 28.45
N GLY A 576 10.76 20.80 27.68
CA GLY A 576 10.74 19.37 27.95
C GLY A 576 11.99 18.69 27.40
N PHE A 577 12.45 17.64 28.08
CA PHE A 577 13.61 16.87 27.61
C PHE A 577 13.26 16.03 26.39
N GLY A 578 13.86 16.34 25.24
CA GLY A 578 13.60 15.65 23.97
C GLY A 578 12.40 16.18 23.19
N LEU A 579 11.86 17.35 23.57
CA LEU A 579 10.82 18.06 22.82
C LEU A 579 11.42 19.22 22.05
N ASP A 580 11.01 19.40 20.79
CA ASP A 580 11.57 20.40 19.89
C ASP A 580 11.12 21.85 20.17
N GLY A 581 10.01 22.03 20.90
CA GLY A 581 9.42 23.33 21.21
C GLY A 581 9.14 23.52 22.71
N PRO A 582 9.41 24.71 23.28
CA PRO A 582 9.05 25.01 24.66
C PRO A 582 7.65 25.61 24.77
N VAL A 583 7.03 25.47 25.95
CA VAL A 583 5.77 26.14 26.29
C VAL A 583 6.08 27.55 26.80
N PRO A 584 5.69 28.61 26.06
CA PRO A 584 5.84 29.99 26.52
C PRO A 584 4.76 30.37 27.54
N ILE A 585 5.17 31.14 28.54
CA ILE A 585 4.29 31.81 29.51
C ILE A 585 4.54 33.31 29.36
N GLU A 586 3.51 34.06 28.99
CA GLU A 586 3.54 35.53 29.03
C GLU A 586 2.89 36.01 30.33
N LEU A 587 3.64 36.77 31.13
CA LEU A 587 3.24 37.23 32.45
C LEU A 587 2.87 38.71 32.42
N LYS A 588 1.74 39.07 33.04
CA LYS A 588 1.35 40.47 33.21
C LYS A 588 0.90 40.75 34.64
N VAL A 589 1.35 41.85 35.22
CA VAL A 589 0.81 42.35 36.50
C VAL A 589 -0.45 43.12 36.19
N ALA A 590 -1.62 42.56 36.51
CA ALA A 590 -2.93 43.00 36.01
C ALA A 590 -3.23 44.49 36.32
N CYS A 591 -2.74 45.02 37.44
CA CYS A 591 -2.93 46.42 37.84
C CYS A 591 -2.15 47.43 36.99
N SER A 592 -1.19 46.99 36.19
CA SER A 592 -0.38 47.85 35.32
C SER A 592 -1.01 48.06 33.94
N TRP A 593 -2.18 47.46 33.68
CA TRP A 593 -2.78 47.40 32.34
C TRP A 593 -4.30 47.62 32.36
N SER A 594 -4.82 48.23 31.29
CA SER A 594 -6.26 48.27 31.03
C SER A 594 -6.75 46.96 30.40
N GLY A 595 -8.05 46.65 30.55
CA GLY A 595 -8.65 45.44 29.97
C GLY A 595 -8.41 45.32 28.45
N ASN A 596 -8.61 46.41 27.71
CA ASN A 596 -8.30 46.50 26.28
C ASN A 596 -6.84 46.16 25.95
N LYS A 597 -5.90 46.64 26.78
CA LYS A 597 -4.48 46.36 26.56
C LYS A 597 -4.11 44.91 26.88
N LEU A 598 -4.76 44.28 27.86
CA LEU A 598 -4.54 42.87 28.15
C LEU A 598 -5.02 41.97 27.01
N VAL A 599 -6.18 42.26 26.43
CA VAL A 599 -6.68 41.58 25.21
C VAL A 599 -5.70 41.79 24.05
N GLU A 600 -5.22 43.02 23.85
CA GLU A 600 -4.24 43.32 22.80
C GLU A 600 -2.92 42.56 23.01
N ARG A 601 -2.41 42.48 24.24
CA ARG A 601 -1.18 41.73 24.56
C ARG A 601 -1.34 40.23 24.35
N LEU A 602 -2.47 39.67 24.76
CA LEU A 602 -2.80 38.26 24.50
C LEU A 602 -2.70 37.97 22.98
N ASN A 603 -3.32 38.81 22.16
CA ASN A 603 -3.38 38.63 20.71
C ASN A 603 -2.04 38.87 20.03
N ASN A 604 -1.33 39.95 20.39
CA ASN A 604 -0.12 40.35 19.69
C ASN A 604 1.16 39.68 20.19
N GLN A 605 1.27 39.42 21.51
CA GLN A 605 2.47 38.83 22.09
C GLN A 605 2.37 37.30 22.10
N LEU A 606 1.34 36.75 22.74
CA LEU A 606 1.25 35.29 22.87
C LEU A 606 0.98 34.63 21.51
N PHE A 607 -0.18 34.88 20.90
CA PHE A 607 -0.49 34.36 19.57
C PHE A 607 0.44 34.93 18.50
N GLY A 608 0.48 36.26 18.43
CA GLY A 608 1.11 36.98 17.35
C GLY A 608 2.64 36.93 17.34
N GLN A 609 3.33 36.46 18.38
CA GLN A 609 4.80 36.37 18.39
C GLN A 609 5.32 35.00 18.82
N TYR A 610 4.80 34.42 19.90
CA TYR A 610 5.40 33.21 20.49
C TYR A 610 4.84 31.91 19.91
N LEU A 611 3.59 31.90 19.44
CA LEU A 611 2.95 30.72 18.86
C LEU A 611 3.03 30.68 17.32
N ARG A 612 4.05 31.34 16.73
CA ARG A 612 4.24 31.37 15.27
C ARG A 612 4.88 30.11 14.69
N ASP A 613 5.73 29.45 15.47
CA ASP A 613 6.42 28.23 15.06
C ASP A 613 5.46 27.05 15.17
N ILE A 614 5.43 26.19 14.14
CA ILE A 614 4.58 24.98 14.11
C ILE A 614 4.86 24.02 15.28
N ARG A 615 6.05 24.14 15.88
CA ARG A 615 6.49 23.34 17.04
C ARG A 615 6.08 23.92 18.39
N SER A 616 5.53 25.13 18.42
CA SER A 616 5.10 25.85 19.64
C SER A 616 3.64 26.29 19.50
N ASN A 617 2.74 25.33 19.58
CA ASN A 617 1.30 25.50 19.35
C ASN A 617 0.46 25.65 20.65
N CYS A 618 1.09 25.52 21.81
CA CYS A 618 0.47 25.69 23.12
C CYS A 618 1.14 26.82 23.92
N GLY A 619 0.38 27.61 24.70
CA GLY A 619 0.97 28.73 25.46
C GLY A 619 0.09 29.23 26.61
N ILE A 620 0.69 29.90 27.59
CA ILE A 620 -0.01 30.32 28.82
C ILE A 620 0.04 31.84 28.98
N PHE A 621 -1.09 32.46 29.32
CA PHE A 621 -1.16 33.85 29.72
C PHE A 621 -1.40 33.93 31.23
N LEU A 622 -0.40 34.41 31.96
CA LEU A 622 -0.37 34.44 33.42
C LEU A 622 -0.60 35.85 33.93
N LEU A 623 -1.68 36.06 34.70
CA LEU A 623 -2.01 37.33 35.30
C LEU A 623 -1.79 37.29 36.81
N VAL A 624 -1.04 38.27 37.33
CA VAL A 624 -0.86 38.45 38.78
C VAL A 624 -1.59 39.71 39.22
N TYR A 625 -2.50 39.57 40.19
CA TYR A 625 -3.26 40.67 40.76
C TYR A 625 -2.74 41.05 42.15
N ILE A 626 -2.33 42.31 42.29
CA ILE A 626 -1.70 42.86 43.51
C ILE A 626 -2.63 43.75 44.35
N GLY A 627 -3.83 44.08 43.85
CA GLY A 627 -4.83 44.88 44.58
C GLY A 627 -4.74 46.39 44.44
N GLN A 628 -3.93 46.94 43.51
CA GLN A 628 -3.82 48.39 43.30
C GLN A 628 -4.92 48.97 42.40
N GLN A 629 -5.58 48.12 41.60
CA GLN A 629 -6.67 48.49 40.71
C GLN A 629 -7.87 47.57 41.00
N GLU A 630 -9.04 48.14 41.25
CA GLU A 630 -10.21 47.35 41.67
C GLU A 630 -11.11 46.91 40.50
N SER A 631 -10.98 47.53 39.34
CA SER A 631 -11.82 47.22 38.17
C SER A 631 -11.12 47.47 36.84
N TRP A 632 -11.52 46.73 35.81
CA TRP A 632 -11.09 46.92 34.41
C TRP A 632 -12.30 47.22 33.55
N GLU A 633 -12.10 47.92 32.43
CA GLU A 633 -13.16 48.17 31.46
C GLU A 633 -13.21 47.05 30.44
N GLU A 634 -14.39 46.47 30.24
CA GLU A 634 -14.66 45.48 29.20
C GLU A 634 -14.67 46.13 27.81
N PRO A 635 -13.95 45.60 26.81
CA PRO A 635 -13.81 46.23 25.49
C PRO A 635 -15.13 46.49 24.75
N GLN A 636 -16.08 45.56 24.85
CA GLN A 636 -17.31 45.58 24.05
C GLN A 636 -18.42 46.39 24.72
N THR A 637 -18.63 46.20 26.02
CA THR A 637 -19.75 46.80 26.75
C THR A 637 -19.38 48.07 27.52
N ARG A 638 -18.07 48.35 27.66
CA ARG A 638 -17.49 49.40 28.52
C ARG A 638 -17.90 49.29 30.00
N ARG A 639 -18.38 48.12 30.43
CA ARG A 639 -18.70 47.87 31.84
C ARG A 639 -17.42 47.71 32.63
N ARG A 640 -17.47 48.15 33.89
CA ARG A 640 -16.43 47.87 34.86
C ARG A 640 -16.61 46.44 35.39
N ILE A 641 -15.57 45.64 35.25
CA ILE A 641 -15.51 44.23 35.64
C ILE A 641 -14.43 44.05 36.70
N ASP A 642 -14.62 43.08 37.60
CA ASP A 642 -13.63 42.68 38.60
C ASP A 642 -12.54 41.76 37.99
N PHE A 643 -11.59 41.32 38.81
CA PHE A 643 -10.47 40.50 38.34
C PHE A 643 -10.93 39.12 37.86
N ASP A 644 -11.86 38.47 38.56
CA ASP A 644 -12.38 37.15 38.16
C ASP A 644 -13.13 37.24 36.81
N SER A 645 -13.91 38.31 36.61
CA SER A 645 -14.61 38.59 35.35
C SER A 645 -13.64 38.94 34.21
N LEU A 646 -12.51 39.59 34.50
CA LEU A 646 -11.45 39.84 33.51
C LEU A 646 -10.81 38.53 33.03
N ILE A 647 -10.59 37.57 33.92
CA ILE A 647 -10.08 36.24 33.52
C ILE A 647 -11.09 35.54 32.61
N LEU A 648 -12.38 35.59 32.93
CA LEU A 648 -13.44 35.01 32.07
C LEU A 648 -13.47 35.65 30.68
N LEU A 649 -13.38 36.98 30.60
CA LEU A 649 -13.31 37.73 29.34
C LEU A 649 -12.14 37.25 28.46
N LEU A 650 -10.94 37.10 29.05
CA LEU A 650 -9.76 36.64 28.31
C LEU A 650 -9.89 35.17 27.87
N LYS A 651 -10.53 34.32 28.68
CA LYS A 651 -10.82 32.93 28.28
C LYS A 651 -11.79 32.85 27.11
N GLU A 652 -12.80 33.72 27.05
CA GLU A 652 -13.70 33.80 25.91
C GLU A 652 -12.98 34.26 24.63
N GLU A 653 -12.09 35.25 24.75
CA GLU A 653 -11.28 35.71 23.62
C GLU A 653 -10.33 34.61 23.09
N VAL A 654 -9.69 33.84 23.99
CA VAL A 654 -8.88 32.67 23.59
C VAL A 654 -9.70 31.67 22.79
N LYS A 655 -10.92 31.32 23.25
CA LYS A 655 -11.80 30.40 22.53
C LYS A 655 -12.12 30.91 21.13
N ARG A 656 -12.39 32.22 20.99
CA ARG A 656 -12.67 32.85 19.70
C ARG A 656 -11.48 32.73 18.75
N ILE A 657 -10.26 32.92 19.24
CA ILE A 657 -9.04 32.87 18.41
C ILE A 657 -8.66 31.45 18.04
N ILE A 658 -8.70 30.50 18.98
CA ILE A 658 -8.43 29.08 18.68
C ILE A 658 -9.40 28.54 17.62
N THR A 659 -10.65 29.04 17.59
CA THR A 659 -11.62 28.67 16.54
C THR A 659 -11.23 29.22 15.16
N GLN A 660 -10.50 30.34 15.10
CA GLN A 660 -10.12 31.04 13.86
C GLN A 660 -8.70 30.70 13.37
N ASP A 661 -7.80 30.28 14.25
CA ASP A 661 -6.40 29.98 13.95
C ASP A 661 -6.14 28.47 13.97
N GLU A 662 -5.77 27.89 12.83
CA GLU A 662 -5.48 26.45 12.69
C GLU A 662 -4.21 26.03 13.42
N LYS A 663 -3.29 26.96 13.70
CA LYS A 663 -1.95 26.64 14.26
C LYS A 663 -1.92 26.54 15.78
N ALA A 664 -2.81 27.24 16.48
CA ALA A 664 -2.89 27.20 17.94
C ALA A 664 -3.70 25.98 18.39
N GLU A 665 -3.06 25.10 19.16
CA GLU A 665 -3.67 23.89 19.72
C GLU A 665 -4.37 24.19 21.04
N ALA A 666 -3.67 24.81 22.02
CA ALA A 666 -4.26 25.08 23.33
C ALA A 666 -3.61 26.25 24.08
N ILE A 667 -4.44 27.11 24.66
CA ILE A 667 -3.98 28.25 25.46
C ILE A 667 -4.79 28.34 26.74
N GLU A 668 -4.12 28.55 27.87
CA GLU A 668 -4.76 28.72 29.18
C GLU A 668 -4.49 30.10 29.77
N ILE A 669 -5.54 30.70 30.35
CA ILE A 669 -5.44 31.93 31.14
C ILE A 669 -5.41 31.55 32.62
N VAL A 670 -4.30 31.83 33.30
CA VAL A 670 -4.15 31.60 34.76
C VAL A 670 -4.08 32.95 35.46
N GLY A 671 -5.04 33.22 36.36
CA GLY A 671 -5.03 34.41 37.22
C GLY A 671 -4.67 34.07 38.66
N ILE A 672 -3.71 34.78 39.25
CA ILE A 672 -3.29 34.64 40.66
C ILE A 672 -3.64 35.93 41.41
N ASP A 673 -4.50 35.84 42.42
CA ASP A 673 -4.96 36.95 43.25
C ASP A 673 -4.22 36.98 44.60
N LEU A 674 -3.21 37.83 44.69
CA LEU A 674 -2.39 37.95 45.90
C LEU A 674 -3.12 38.66 47.05
N THR A 675 -4.34 39.19 46.84
CA THR A 675 -5.09 39.96 47.84
C THR A 675 -6.01 39.11 48.71
N ARG A 676 -6.31 37.86 48.30
CA ARG A 676 -7.31 37.00 48.96
C ARG A 676 -7.10 36.78 50.45
N ARG A 677 -5.84 36.72 50.91
CA ARG A 677 -5.51 36.55 52.34
C ARG A 677 -5.67 37.84 53.15
N THR A 678 -5.35 38.98 52.57
CA THR A 678 -5.43 40.27 53.27
C THR A 678 -6.85 40.82 53.37
N ALA A 679 -7.72 40.54 52.39
CA ALA A 679 -9.12 40.97 52.44
C ALA A 679 -9.88 40.36 53.64
N LYS A 680 -9.45 39.19 54.14
CA LYS A 680 -10.01 38.56 55.35
C LYS A 680 -9.55 39.18 56.67
N ARG A 681 -8.49 39.99 56.70
CA ARG A 681 -7.99 40.61 57.95
C ARG A 681 -8.69 41.93 58.29
N SER A 682 -9.46 42.52 57.38
CA SER A 682 -10.13 43.82 57.55
C SER A 682 -11.51 43.75 58.24
N SER A 683 -11.92 42.58 58.74
CA SER A 683 -13.22 42.37 59.41
C SER A 683 -13.06 41.72 60.79
N ASN A 684 -12.28 42.37 61.65
CA ASN A 684 -12.33 42.21 63.11
C ASN A 684 -12.19 43.56 63.80
#